data_AF-A0A5C8J086-F1
#
_entry.id   AF-A0A5C8J086-F1
#
_cell.length_a   1.000
_cell.length_b   1.000
_cell.length_c   1.000
_cell.angle_alpha   90.00
_cell.angle_beta   90.00
_cell.angle_gamma   90.00
#
_symmetry.space_group_name_H-M   'P 1'
#
loop_
_entity.id
_entity.type
_entity.pdbx_description
1 polymer ?
#
loop_
_entity_poly.entity_id
_entity_poly.type
_entity_poly.pdbx_seq_one_letter_code
_entity_poly.pdbx_strand_id
1 'polypeptide(L)'
;MTTPVTEAPQRPVAAPPPPPPPPPPRKDVDPAVRQPELHQGKPDVPPPEHYVRHTVEQGENLTEIARRYQTDVPMLKTANPQIGDGNQIEIGQEINVPIGADYGREPTRDVVEPGQTLTELARQHPGVSAQDIAGANRHEIPNANAVRAGQEVWVPGQTRATPLEQKVQATDAAVADLGRAQRAYDELPADTNRAARDEVHQGVTAAEGKLKTAVQSELDERVRTTLPPGAKPSEADYAAAGKQLKDRYQADAPASRQLDTALTRLADDRYRASPAGQAEAIIDKARAAGDAPAQVKALQEGVQTAPPEVRDAVLASPKREQLLQDAANWAMDPLAGGDAKKADEKARKEFNGAGQQVPIAKTMERLELLTRGIDPALATALTAKTLPTLGRYVESYRNESGGNPFGPSGMANMLKVLDRGADTPAGKANLESMAKLGVNDRDAIRLHVSQGGSPAYAVALSKQPGVDAASVVQQAYDGIASRRSEITETAKQYSEHMSELGWLVDNYAGSMTPEQLEKAVADYTKSKGPEWEAKGKALQDKLASQGESLQSQLATLGQLPPNAPGRDKALADVLNDPAVALSLKTAWDKKPALLDGKSGDDLLHLLADPTVRGSTKLTDAGRKLIAQAGTSFVQAQINQFKDFKPGDAASAARLDRAMARLESPAFAKYLGVKQDDLKSAVAELRKLTPQAGDTVEVAARRLKDFNEFLSSDGGLGKNMGLQLKDPVTGKPGLYEGKEGLKAFDKSTLAGQLLRGAGVALAGVGLAGSTVVAAGDQSPDRIAKVLVDAAGLANRVTEFRIGTGAVADEGAAKIVGGKVAGRVLGAVASGFDFIAAGRAFGEGDGVSGTLYAAGGVGGVMTSVAAAGVWGGPVAWAGIALIGISAAGLMVWQHHKQVTAHEFDNDGGASARFIQHIGQDADGKGGVSEAAARALTDQSGEGYSVVPLLNRYAELKGLKLEDPAQQRKFVDWINQLSPQQLGQMRDHMHRTLDKTDGDVGQVKATQSNDGDWEPTTEVSTESGSVFVENGPTSTAQIDKLLRSLGAPTLAG
;
A
#
# COMPACT_ATOMS: atom_id res chain seq x y z
N MET A 1 -61.03 12.06 -7.29
CA MET A 1 -61.66 11.17 -8.29
C MET A 1 -60.55 10.63 -9.19
N THR A 2 -60.77 9.41 -9.70
CA THR A 2 -59.87 8.52 -10.48
C THR A 2 -58.89 7.65 -9.68
N THR A 3 -59.15 6.35 -9.79
CA THR A 3 -58.72 5.15 -9.05
C THR A 3 -57.36 4.58 -9.48
N PRO A 4 -56.59 3.92 -8.60
CA PRO A 4 -55.47 3.05 -9.01
C PRO A 4 -55.91 1.60 -9.22
N VAL A 5 -55.24 0.98 -10.19
CA VAL A 5 -55.43 -0.36 -10.76
C VAL A 5 -55.10 -1.46 -9.75
N THR A 6 -55.97 -2.48 -9.69
CA THR A 6 -55.79 -3.69 -8.89
C THR A 6 -54.94 -4.70 -9.68
N GLU A 7 -53.77 -5.02 -9.15
CA GLU A 7 -52.87 -6.05 -9.68
C GLU A 7 -53.38 -7.45 -9.28
N ALA A 8 -53.40 -8.38 -10.23
CA ALA A 8 -53.95 -9.73 -10.06
C ALA A 8 -53.10 -10.59 -9.11
N PRO A 9 -53.71 -11.52 -8.35
CA PRO A 9 -52.97 -12.40 -7.44
C PRO A 9 -52.10 -13.39 -8.22
N GLN A 10 -50.79 -13.34 -7.97
CA GLN A 10 -49.82 -14.32 -8.45
C GLN A 10 -50.11 -15.69 -7.82
N ARG A 11 -50.17 -16.75 -8.65
CA ARG A 11 -50.25 -18.14 -8.18
C ARG A 11 -48.97 -18.51 -7.40
N PRO A 12 -49.06 -19.34 -6.34
CA PRO A 12 -47.87 -19.84 -5.66
C PRO A 12 -47.02 -20.66 -6.63
N VAL A 13 -45.72 -20.37 -6.66
CA VAL A 13 -44.72 -21.23 -7.30
C VAL A 13 -44.74 -22.57 -6.58
N ALA A 14 -45.02 -23.67 -7.29
CA ALA A 14 -45.00 -25.01 -6.73
C ALA A 14 -43.61 -25.31 -6.14
N ALA A 15 -43.57 -25.93 -4.97
CA ALA A 15 -42.32 -26.36 -4.35
C ALA A 15 -41.55 -27.30 -5.30
N PRO A 16 -40.21 -27.22 -5.34
CA PRO A 16 -39.41 -28.17 -6.10
C PRO A 16 -39.69 -29.61 -5.61
N PRO A 17 -39.69 -30.62 -6.50
CA PRO A 17 -39.90 -32.00 -6.13
C PRO A 17 -38.86 -32.44 -5.08
N PRO A 18 -39.21 -33.34 -4.13
CA PRO A 18 -38.26 -33.87 -3.19
C PRO A 18 -37.10 -34.58 -3.93
N PRO A 19 -35.87 -34.57 -3.38
CA PRO A 19 -34.75 -35.27 -3.97
C PRO A 19 -35.09 -36.76 -4.16
N PRO A 20 -34.56 -37.42 -5.22
CA PRO A 20 -34.81 -38.83 -5.46
C PRO A 20 -34.38 -39.66 -4.25
N PRO A 21 -35.12 -40.73 -3.91
CA PRO A 21 -34.77 -41.61 -2.80
C PRO A 21 -33.38 -42.23 -3.03
N PRO A 22 -32.60 -42.48 -1.97
CA PRO A 22 -31.31 -43.15 -2.12
C PRO A 22 -31.51 -44.54 -2.76
N PRO A 23 -30.60 -44.98 -3.65
CA PRO A 23 -30.68 -46.31 -4.25
C PRO A 23 -30.67 -47.38 -3.13
N PRO A 24 -31.43 -48.48 -3.31
CA PRO A 24 -31.59 -49.50 -2.28
C PRO A 24 -30.23 -50.15 -1.91
N PRO A 25 -30.08 -50.63 -0.68
CA PRO A 25 -28.92 -51.43 -0.30
C PRO A 25 -28.81 -52.64 -1.24
N ARG A 26 -27.58 -53.00 -1.64
CA ARG A 26 -27.28 -54.02 -2.67
C ARG A 26 -27.84 -55.43 -2.42
N LYS A 27 -28.60 -55.67 -1.35
CA LYS A 27 -29.08 -56.99 -0.92
C LYS A 27 -30.52 -57.33 -1.34
N ASP A 28 -31.28 -56.38 -1.91
CA ASP A 28 -32.73 -56.56 -2.15
C ASP A 28 -33.12 -56.93 -3.60
N VAL A 29 -32.25 -57.59 -4.36
CA VAL A 29 -32.62 -58.13 -5.68
C VAL A 29 -33.19 -59.56 -5.52
N ASP A 30 -34.49 -59.72 -5.79
CA ASP A 30 -35.31 -60.93 -5.61
C ASP A 30 -34.79 -62.17 -6.38
N PRO A 31 -34.77 -63.39 -5.80
CA PRO A 31 -34.42 -64.63 -6.48
C PRO A 31 -35.23 -64.99 -7.74
N ALA A 32 -36.38 -64.35 -7.97
CA ALA A 32 -37.24 -64.55 -9.17
C ALA A 32 -36.58 -64.17 -10.51
N VAL A 33 -35.38 -63.61 -10.46
CA VAL A 33 -34.57 -63.09 -11.57
C VAL A 33 -33.88 -64.18 -12.42
N ARG A 34 -33.95 -65.47 -12.04
CA ARG A 34 -33.43 -66.59 -12.85
C ARG A 34 -34.55 -67.35 -13.59
N GLN A 35 -35.23 -66.71 -14.53
CA GLN A 35 -36.12 -67.41 -15.47
C GLN A 35 -35.35 -67.70 -16.77
N PRO A 36 -34.95 -68.96 -17.07
CA PRO A 36 -34.22 -69.32 -18.29
C PRO A 36 -34.97 -68.97 -19.58
N GLU A 37 -36.29 -68.87 -19.48
CA GLU A 37 -37.23 -68.61 -20.55
C GLU A 37 -37.10 -67.18 -21.10
N LEU A 38 -36.74 -66.19 -20.26
CA LEU A 38 -36.50 -64.80 -20.70
C LEU A 38 -35.26 -64.65 -21.59
N HIS A 39 -34.30 -65.57 -21.49
CA HIS A 39 -33.01 -65.48 -22.20
C HIS A 39 -32.92 -66.40 -23.43
N GLN A 40 -34.02 -67.07 -23.82
CA GLN A 40 -34.04 -68.06 -24.90
C GLN A 40 -32.92 -69.12 -24.78
N GLY A 41 -32.50 -69.46 -23.55
CA GLY A 41 -31.44 -70.44 -23.29
C GLY A 41 -29.98 -69.96 -23.44
N LYS A 42 -29.69 -68.65 -23.52
CA LYS A 42 -28.31 -68.13 -23.51
C LYS A 42 -27.70 -68.06 -22.09
N PRO A 43 -26.52 -68.65 -21.79
CA PRO A 43 -25.98 -68.74 -20.43
C PRO A 43 -25.35 -67.45 -19.86
N ASP A 44 -24.94 -66.50 -20.70
CA ASP A 44 -24.05 -65.38 -20.32
C ASP A 44 -24.72 -63.99 -20.31
N VAL A 45 -26.06 -63.93 -20.38
CA VAL A 45 -26.77 -62.64 -20.33
C VAL A 45 -27.02 -62.27 -18.85
N PRO A 46 -26.59 -61.08 -18.38
CA PRO A 46 -26.87 -60.65 -17.00
C PRO A 46 -28.38 -60.60 -16.75
N PRO A 47 -28.83 -60.89 -15.52
CA PRO A 47 -30.25 -60.78 -15.17
C PRO A 47 -30.82 -59.36 -15.36
N PRO A 48 -32.16 -59.17 -15.43
CA PRO A 48 -32.74 -57.84 -15.38
C PRO A 48 -32.30 -57.13 -14.10
N GLU A 49 -31.97 -55.85 -14.21
CA GLU A 49 -31.61 -54.98 -13.08
C GLU A 49 -32.77 -54.90 -12.08
N HIS A 50 -34.01 -54.80 -12.58
CA HIS A 50 -35.26 -54.85 -11.82
C HIS A 50 -36.49 -55.03 -12.74
N TYR A 51 -37.69 -55.10 -12.14
CA TYR A 51 -38.97 -55.13 -12.86
C TYR A 51 -39.80 -53.89 -12.56
N VAL A 52 -40.44 -53.33 -13.60
CA VAL A 52 -41.43 -52.26 -13.47
C VAL A 52 -42.82 -52.83 -13.64
N ARG A 53 -43.74 -52.43 -12.75
CA ARG A 53 -45.15 -52.81 -12.82
C ARG A 53 -45.91 -51.71 -13.57
N HIS A 54 -46.38 -52.05 -14.77
CA HIS A 54 -47.13 -51.16 -15.62
C HIS A 54 -48.63 -51.46 -15.55
N THR A 55 -49.44 -50.48 -15.18
CA THR A 55 -50.90 -50.61 -15.15
C THR A 55 -51.48 -50.17 -16.50
N VAL A 56 -52.19 -51.07 -17.17
CA VAL A 56 -52.75 -50.84 -18.52
C VAL A 56 -53.84 -49.76 -18.48
N GLU A 57 -53.71 -48.75 -19.32
CA GLU A 57 -54.66 -47.65 -19.48
C GLU A 57 -55.66 -47.91 -20.63
N GLN A 58 -56.72 -47.10 -20.70
CA GLN A 58 -57.77 -47.24 -21.71
C GLN A 58 -57.21 -47.05 -23.13
N GLY A 59 -57.22 -48.11 -23.93
CA GLY A 59 -56.81 -48.08 -25.34
C GLY A 59 -55.35 -48.51 -25.59
N GLU A 60 -54.60 -48.84 -24.55
CA GLU A 60 -53.26 -49.38 -24.67
C GLU A 60 -53.24 -50.83 -25.18
N ASN A 61 -52.11 -51.24 -25.75
CA ASN A 61 -51.84 -52.62 -26.13
C ASN A 61 -50.36 -52.97 -25.89
N LEU A 62 -50.02 -54.26 -25.90
CA LEU A 62 -48.65 -54.73 -25.65
C LEU A 62 -47.60 -54.14 -26.60
N THR A 63 -47.98 -53.79 -27.83
CA THR A 63 -47.03 -53.19 -28.80
C THR A 63 -46.64 -51.78 -28.40
N GLU A 64 -47.60 -51.00 -27.90
CA GLU A 64 -47.36 -49.67 -27.37
C GLU A 64 -46.51 -49.71 -26.08
N ILE A 65 -46.85 -50.62 -25.16
CA ILE A 65 -46.10 -50.82 -23.92
C ILE A 65 -44.67 -51.29 -24.23
N ALA A 66 -44.49 -52.22 -25.16
CA ALA A 66 -43.17 -52.66 -25.59
C ALA A 66 -42.32 -51.50 -26.14
N ARG A 67 -42.91 -50.64 -26.99
CA ARG A 67 -42.23 -49.45 -27.51
C ARG A 67 -41.88 -48.46 -26.41
N ARG A 68 -42.81 -48.23 -25.47
CA ARG A 68 -42.62 -47.33 -24.33
C ARG A 68 -41.42 -47.74 -23.48
N TYR A 69 -41.32 -49.03 -23.19
CA TYR A 69 -40.22 -49.57 -22.40
C TYR A 69 -39.02 -50.04 -23.23
N GLN A 70 -38.92 -49.66 -24.51
CA GLN A 70 -37.85 -50.08 -25.44
C GLN A 70 -37.54 -51.60 -25.39
N THR A 71 -38.58 -52.42 -25.25
CA THR A 71 -38.52 -53.88 -25.23
C THR A 71 -39.35 -54.44 -26.40
N ASP A 72 -39.59 -55.74 -26.43
CA ASP A 72 -40.43 -56.38 -27.43
C ASP A 72 -41.61 -57.15 -26.82
N VAL A 73 -42.65 -57.36 -27.63
CA VAL A 73 -43.88 -58.07 -27.20
C VAL A 73 -43.58 -59.50 -26.76
N PRO A 74 -42.70 -60.28 -27.42
CA PRO A 74 -42.27 -61.59 -26.91
C PRO A 74 -41.72 -61.53 -25.47
N MET A 75 -40.82 -60.58 -25.17
CA MET A 75 -40.24 -60.41 -23.83
C MET A 75 -41.31 -60.08 -22.80
N LEU A 76 -42.25 -59.18 -23.12
CA LEU A 76 -43.38 -58.88 -22.25
C LEU A 76 -44.29 -60.09 -22.03
N LYS A 77 -44.55 -60.90 -23.05
CA LYS A 77 -45.35 -62.13 -22.90
C LYS A 77 -44.65 -63.18 -22.05
N THR A 78 -43.35 -63.35 -22.22
CA THR A 78 -42.56 -64.28 -21.39
C THR A 78 -42.53 -63.83 -19.93
N ALA A 79 -42.40 -62.53 -19.68
CA ALA A 79 -42.46 -61.97 -18.32
C ALA A 79 -43.89 -62.00 -17.72
N ASN A 80 -44.92 -62.15 -18.56
CA ASN A 80 -46.34 -62.15 -18.17
C ASN A 80 -47.10 -63.34 -18.79
N PRO A 81 -46.78 -64.58 -18.39
CA PRO A 81 -47.38 -65.79 -18.95
C PRO A 81 -48.91 -65.86 -18.75
N GLN A 82 -49.46 -65.05 -17.85
CA GLN A 82 -50.91 -64.89 -17.65
C GLN A 82 -51.65 -64.24 -18.84
N ILE A 83 -50.94 -63.63 -19.80
CA ILE A 83 -51.52 -62.96 -20.96
C ILE A 83 -51.55 -63.92 -22.15
N GLY A 84 -52.73 -64.49 -22.44
CA GLY A 84 -52.91 -65.47 -23.53
C GLY A 84 -52.84 -64.86 -24.94
N ASP A 85 -53.82 -64.02 -25.31
CA ASP A 85 -53.80 -63.27 -26.58
C ASP A 85 -53.18 -61.88 -26.37
N GLY A 86 -52.18 -61.54 -27.18
CA GLY A 86 -51.43 -60.29 -27.05
C GLY A 86 -52.23 -59.02 -27.39
N ASN A 87 -53.43 -59.20 -27.96
CA ASN A 87 -54.36 -58.11 -28.28
C ASN A 87 -55.49 -57.95 -27.24
N GLN A 88 -55.52 -58.76 -26.18
CA GLN A 88 -56.56 -58.73 -25.15
C GLN A 88 -55.93 -58.47 -23.77
N ILE A 89 -55.63 -57.20 -23.49
CA ILE A 89 -55.27 -56.72 -22.14
C ILE A 89 -56.41 -55.85 -21.61
N GLU A 90 -56.73 -55.98 -20.32
CA GLU A 90 -57.83 -55.25 -19.68
C GLU A 90 -57.34 -53.95 -19.02
N ILE A 91 -58.20 -52.93 -18.99
CA ILE A 91 -57.91 -51.66 -18.31
C ILE A 91 -57.70 -51.95 -16.82
N GLY A 92 -56.60 -51.46 -16.26
CA GLY A 92 -56.21 -51.71 -14.87
C GLY A 92 -55.41 -52.99 -14.65
N GLN A 93 -55.18 -53.81 -15.68
CA GLN A 93 -54.34 -55.00 -15.60
C GLN A 93 -52.88 -54.61 -15.36
N GLU A 94 -52.19 -55.30 -14.45
CA GLU A 94 -50.76 -55.08 -14.17
C GLU A 94 -49.87 -55.97 -15.06
N ILE A 95 -48.88 -55.35 -15.70
CA ILE A 95 -47.90 -55.99 -16.58
C ILE A 95 -46.49 -55.78 -16.00
N ASN A 96 -45.76 -56.87 -15.78
CA ASN A 96 -44.37 -56.84 -15.34
C ASN A 96 -43.44 -56.61 -16.54
N VAL A 97 -42.62 -55.56 -16.47
CA VAL A 97 -41.67 -55.19 -17.51
C VAL A 97 -40.24 -55.39 -17.00
N PRO A 98 -39.44 -56.29 -17.58
CA PRO A 98 -38.04 -56.46 -17.19
C PRO A 98 -37.17 -55.30 -17.73
N ILE A 99 -36.34 -54.71 -16.86
CA ILE A 99 -35.44 -53.59 -17.17
C ILE A 99 -33.98 -54.01 -17.01
N GLY A 100 -33.10 -53.59 -17.92
CA GLY A 100 -31.65 -53.82 -17.82
C GLY A 100 -30.94 -53.91 -19.17
N ALA A 101 -29.63 -54.14 -19.14
CA ALA A 101 -28.86 -54.45 -20.34
C ALA A 101 -29.45 -55.68 -21.06
N ASP A 102 -29.78 -55.53 -22.35
CA ASP A 102 -30.46 -56.52 -23.20
C ASP A 102 -31.96 -56.80 -22.89
N TYR A 103 -32.60 -55.98 -22.04
CA TYR A 103 -34.05 -56.01 -21.78
C TYR A 103 -34.72 -54.69 -22.19
N GLY A 104 -35.77 -54.27 -21.45
CA GLY A 104 -36.35 -52.95 -21.58
C GLY A 104 -35.56 -51.87 -20.86
N ARG A 105 -35.96 -50.62 -21.12
CA ARG A 105 -35.51 -49.41 -20.45
C ARG A 105 -36.73 -48.65 -19.97
N GLU A 106 -36.62 -47.98 -18.83
CA GLU A 106 -37.72 -47.16 -18.34
C GLU A 106 -37.94 -45.93 -19.22
N PRO A 107 -39.20 -45.61 -19.55
CA PRO A 107 -39.55 -44.35 -20.20
C PRO A 107 -39.48 -43.18 -19.22
N THR A 108 -39.33 -41.96 -19.75
CA THR A 108 -39.48 -40.72 -18.98
C THR A 108 -40.82 -40.08 -19.31
N ARG A 109 -41.58 -39.54 -18.33
CA ARG A 109 -42.70 -38.61 -18.61
C ARG A 109 -42.14 -37.23 -18.88
N ASP A 110 -42.57 -36.62 -19.99
CA ASP A 110 -42.23 -35.24 -20.35
C ASP A 110 -43.49 -34.46 -20.70
N VAL A 111 -43.45 -33.13 -20.60
CA VAL A 111 -44.61 -32.26 -20.85
C VAL A 111 -44.35 -31.45 -22.10
N VAL A 112 -45.27 -31.53 -23.07
CA VAL A 112 -45.17 -30.75 -24.30
C VAL A 112 -45.29 -29.25 -23.99
N GLU A 113 -44.24 -28.49 -24.27
CA GLU A 113 -44.23 -27.03 -24.07
C GLU A 113 -45.15 -26.30 -25.08
N PRO A 114 -45.59 -25.05 -24.78
CA PRO A 114 -46.39 -24.27 -25.71
C PRO A 114 -45.74 -24.11 -27.09
N GLY A 115 -46.37 -24.68 -28.12
CA GLY A 115 -45.89 -24.62 -29.52
C GLY A 115 -44.82 -25.65 -29.89
N GLN A 116 -44.39 -26.50 -28.95
CA GLN A 116 -43.39 -27.54 -29.19
C GLN A 116 -43.97 -28.71 -29.99
N THR A 117 -43.23 -29.16 -31.00
CA THR A 117 -43.55 -30.36 -31.79
C THR A 117 -42.89 -31.61 -31.20
N LEU A 118 -43.40 -32.81 -31.51
CA LEU A 118 -42.74 -34.07 -31.12
C LEU A 118 -41.31 -34.21 -31.68
N THR A 119 -40.99 -33.52 -32.79
CA THR A 119 -39.62 -33.52 -33.34
C THR A 119 -38.68 -32.65 -32.51
N GLU A 120 -39.16 -31.53 -31.99
CA GLU A 120 -38.38 -30.68 -31.09
C GLU A 120 -38.22 -31.33 -29.71
N LEU A 121 -39.27 -32.00 -29.22
CA LEU A 121 -39.19 -32.81 -28.01
C LEU A 121 -38.18 -33.96 -28.18
N ALA A 122 -38.25 -34.71 -29.28
CA ALA A 122 -37.30 -35.79 -29.57
C ALA A 122 -35.83 -35.32 -29.62
N ARG A 123 -35.55 -34.10 -30.11
CA ARG A 123 -34.18 -33.55 -30.11
C ARG A 123 -33.60 -33.33 -28.70
N GLN A 124 -34.45 -33.23 -27.69
CA GLN A 124 -34.02 -33.09 -26.29
C GLN A 124 -33.63 -34.45 -25.66
N HIS A 125 -33.96 -35.56 -26.33
CA HIS A 125 -33.79 -36.93 -25.84
C HIS A 125 -32.88 -37.73 -26.79
N PRO A 126 -31.58 -37.90 -26.45
CA PRO A 126 -30.62 -38.57 -27.33
C PRO A 126 -31.04 -40.00 -27.71
N GLY A 127 -31.06 -40.30 -29.01
CA GLY A 127 -31.41 -41.62 -29.53
C GLY A 127 -32.92 -41.91 -29.59
N VAL A 128 -33.77 -40.92 -29.32
CA VAL A 128 -35.23 -41.03 -29.45
C VAL A 128 -35.70 -40.20 -30.64
N SER A 129 -36.52 -40.78 -31.52
CA SER A 129 -37.15 -40.06 -32.63
C SER A 129 -38.58 -39.62 -32.30
N ALA A 130 -39.12 -38.65 -33.06
CA ALA A 130 -40.53 -38.27 -32.94
C ALA A 130 -41.49 -39.44 -33.17
N GLN A 131 -41.08 -40.42 -33.99
CA GLN A 131 -41.85 -41.63 -34.24
C GLN A 131 -41.80 -42.60 -33.06
N ASP A 132 -40.69 -42.63 -32.32
CA ASP A 132 -40.58 -43.44 -31.10
C ASP A 132 -41.49 -42.87 -30.01
N ILE A 133 -41.50 -41.55 -29.82
CA ILE A 133 -42.41 -40.86 -28.89
C ILE A 133 -43.87 -41.10 -29.31
N ALA A 134 -44.22 -40.88 -30.58
CA ALA A 134 -45.59 -41.14 -31.06
C ALA A 134 -45.99 -42.63 -30.91
N GLY A 135 -45.03 -43.55 -31.06
CA GLY A 135 -45.25 -44.98 -30.92
C GLY A 135 -45.47 -45.45 -29.48
N ALA A 136 -44.85 -44.77 -28.50
CA ALA A 136 -44.98 -45.02 -27.07
C ALA A 136 -46.24 -44.40 -26.42
N ASN A 137 -46.93 -43.53 -27.16
CA ASN A 137 -48.12 -42.78 -26.70
C ASN A 137 -49.29 -42.90 -27.68
N ARG A 138 -49.36 -43.97 -28.47
CA ARG A 138 -50.31 -44.10 -29.58
C ARG A 138 -51.77 -44.00 -29.11
N HIS A 139 -52.10 -44.50 -27.92
CA HIS A 139 -53.45 -44.43 -27.39
C HIS A 139 -53.91 -42.99 -27.06
N GLU A 140 -53.01 -42.11 -26.61
CA GLU A 140 -53.29 -40.69 -26.32
C GLU A 140 -52.99 -39.76 -27.51
N ILE A 141 -52.08 -40.17 -28.39
CA ILE A 141 -51.59 -39.41 -29.55
C ILE A 141 -51.73 -40.29 -30.80
N PRO A 142 -52.96 -40.43 -31.33
CA PRO A 142 -53.19 -41.20 -32.56
C PRO A 142 -52.57 -40.55 -33.80
N ASN A 143 -52.20 -39.26 -33.74
CA ASN A 143 -51.51 -38.52 -34.80
C ASN A 143 -50.36 -37.70 -34.21
N ALA A 144 -49.13 -37.94 -34.68
CA ALA A 144 -47.91 -37.28 -34.22
C ALA A 144 -47.91 -35.74 -34.39
N ASN A 145 -48.78 -35.19 -35.24
CA ASN A 145 -48.96 -33.75 -35.44
C ASN A 145 -50.04 -33.11 -34.54
N ALA A 146 -50.70 -33.89 -33.68
CA ALA A 146 -51.85 -33.46 -32.89
C ALA A 146 -51.56 -33.38 -31.38
N VAL A 147 -50.34 -32.98 -31.00
CA VAL A 147 -49.96 -32.77 -29.58
C VAL A 147 -50.37 -31.38 -29.09
N ARG A 148 -50.78 -31.29 -27.81
CA ARG A 148 -51.23 -30.04 -27.18
C ARG A 148 -50.22 -29.56 -26.13
N ALA A 149 -50.11 -28.25 -25.98
CA ALA A 149 -49.34 -27.66 -24.89
C ALA A 149 -49.86 -28.16 -23.53
N GLY A 150 -48.95 -28.55 -22.63
CA GLY A 150 -49.27 -29.12 -21.33
C GLY A 150 -49.70 -30.59 -21.36
N GLN A 151 -49.69 -31.25 -22.53
CA GLN A 151 -49.93 -32.67 -22.65
C GLN A 151 -48.71 -33.44 -22.14
N GLU A 152 -48.93 -34.37 -21.21
CA GLU A 152 -47.90 -35.31 -20.77
C GLU A 152 -47.71 -36.42 -21.81
N VAL A 153 -46.47 -36.79 -22.08
CA VAL A 153 -46.12 -37.86 -23.03
C VAL A 153 -44.99 -38.73 -22.47
N TRP A 154 -45.05 -40.02 -22.75
CA TRP A 154 -43.99 -40.97 -22.46
C TRP A 154 -42.91 -40.92 -23.54
N VAL A 155 -41.68 -40.59 -23.15
CA VAL A 155 -40.52 -40.61 -24.02
C VAL A 155 -39.76 -41.93 -23.79
N PRO A 156 -39.63 -42.80 -24.80
CA PRO A 156 -38.93 -44.08 -24.66
C PRO A 156 -37.41 -43.87 -24.73
N GLY A 157 -36.80 -43.39 -23.64
CA GLY A 157 -35.36 -43.13 -23.51
C GLY A 157 -34.94 -42.93 -22.05
N GLN A 158 -33.64 -43.03 -21.76
CA GLN A 158 -33.13 -42.87 -20.39
C GLN A 158 -33.24 -41.43 -19.91
N THR A 159 -33.75 -41.25 -18.69
CA THR A 159 -33.49 -40.04 -17.90
C THR A 159 -31.98 -39.89 -17.75
N ARG A 160 -31.42 -38.75 -18.16
CA ARG A 160 -29.98 -38.50 -18.00
C ARG A 160 -29.62 -38.56 -16.51
N ALA A 161 -28.75 -39.49 -16.14
CA ALA A 161 -28.24 -39.58 -14.76
C ALA A 161 -27.75 -38.21 -14.31
N THR A 162 -28.22 -37.79 -13.15
CA THR A 162 -27.78 -36.55 -12.50
C THR A 162 -26.26 -36.60 -12.29
N PRO A 163 -25.59 -35.44 -12.18
CA PRO A 163 -24.15 -35.43 -11.89
C PRO A 163 -23.79 -36.26 -10.65
N LEU A 164 -24.62 -36.24 -9.60
CA LEU A 164 -24.43 -37.06 -8.40
C LEU A 164 -24.54 -38.56 -8.69
N GLU A 165 -25.55 -39.00 -9.44
CA GLU A 165 -25.70 -40.41 -9.83
C GLU A 165 -24.51 -40.92 -10.65
N GLN A 166 -23.95 -40.09 -11.52
CA GLN A 166 -22.75 -40.43 -12.28
C GLN A 166 -21.52 -40.62 -11.35
N LYS A 167 -21.37 -39.77 -10.32
CA LYS A 167 -20.27 -39.92 -9.34
C LYS A 167 -20.46 -41.16 -8.47
N VAL A 168 -21.70 -41.41 -8.04
CA VAL A 168 -22.11 -42.62 -7.31
C VAL A 168 -21.72 -43.88 -8.08
N GLN A 169 -22.08 -43.98 -9.36
CA GLN A 169 -21.74 -45.12 -10.22
C GLN A 169 -20.23 -45.28 -10.40
N ALA A 170 -19.48 -44.17 -10.53
CA ALA A 170 -18.02 -44.21 -10.62
C ALA A 170 -17.37 -44.77 -9.34
N THR A 171 -17.87 -44.40 -8.16
CA THR A 171 -17.42 -44.98 -6.89
C THR A 171 -17.73 -46.46 -6.81
N ASP A 172 -18.94 -46.88 -7.22
CA ASP A 172 -19.33 -48.29 -7.25
C ASP A 172 -18.40 -49.14 -8.13
N ALA A 173 -18.07 -48.63 -9.32
CA ALA A 173 -17.15 -49.28 -10.24
C ALA A 173 -15.74 -49.36 -9.65
N ALA A 174 -15.26 -48.30 -9.02
CA ALA A 174 -13.92 -48.26 -8.43
C ALA A 174 -13.78 -49.20 -7.22
N VAL A 175 -14.83 -49.34 -6.39
CA VAL A 175 -14.86 -50.33 -5.29
C VAL A 175 -14.81 -51.75 -5.86
N ALA A 176 -15.59 -52.04 -6.91
CA ALA A 176 -15.59 -53.34 -7.54
C ALA A 176 -14.24 -53.68 -8.20
N ASP A 177 -13.60 -52.70 -8.86
CA ASP A 177 -12.26 -52.82 -9.42
C ASP A 177 -11.22 -53.17 -8.36
N LEU A 178 -11.22 -52.42 -7.24
CA LEU A 178 -10.29 -52.70 -6.14
C LEU A 178 -10.55 -54.08 -5.53
N GLY A 179 -11.81 -54.47 -5.34
CA GLY A 179 -12.17 -55.81 -4.87
C GLY A 179 -11.74 -56.94 -5.81
N ARG A 180 -11.68 -56.70 -7.13
CA ARG A 180 -11.11 -57.66 -8.09
C ARG A 180 -9.59 -57.69 -8.04
N ALA A 181 -8.93 -56.54 -8.01
CA ALA A 181 -7.47 -56.44 -7.93
C ALA A 181 -6.94 -57.09 -6.65
N GLN A 182 -7.61 -56.87 -5.51
CA GLN A 182 -7.23 -57.45 -4.23
C GLN A 182 -7.34 -58.98 -4.25
N ARG A 183 -8.44 -59.53 -4.77
CA ARG A 183 -8.61 -60.97 -4.92
C ARG A 183 -7.55 -61.59 -5.83
N ALA A 184 -7.27 -60.95 -6.97
CA ALA A 184 -6.22 -61.41 -7.88
C ALA A 184 -4.83 -61.44 -7.21
N TYR A 185 -4.56 -60.50 -6.30
CA TYR A 185 -3.33 -60.49 -5.51
C TYR A 185 -3.30 -61.57 -4.42
N ASP A 186 -4.40 -61.74 -3.69
CA ASP A 186 -4.53 -62.70 -2.59
C ASP A 186 -4.51 -64.16 -3.09
N GLU A 187 -5.00 -64.40 -4.31
CA GLU A 187 -5.04 -65.72 -4.96
C GLU A 187 -3.70 -66.12 -5.61
N LEU A 188 -2.66 -65.28 -5.58
CA LEU A 188 -1.36 -65.59 -6.16
C LEU A 188 -0.69 -66.79 -5.45
N PRO A 189 -0.26 -67.83 -6.21
CA PRO A 189 0.48 -68.97 -5.68
C PRO A 189 1.71 -68.56 -4.86
N ALA A 190 2.03 -69.32 -3.81
CA ALA A 190 3.13 -69.02 -2.90
C ALA A 190 4.51 -68.98 -3.59
N ASP A 191 4.66 -69.69 -4.71
CA ASP A 191 5.86 -69.78 -5.56
C ASP A 191 5.92 -68.70 -6.67
N THR A 192 4.94 -67.78 -6.73
CA THR A 192 4.95 -66.67 -7.70
C THR A 192 6.21 -65.83 -7.55
N ASN A 193 6.90 -65.59 -8.67
CA ASN A 193 8.11 -64.75 -8.72
C ASN A 193 7.80 -63.33 -8.20
N ARG A 194 8.73 -62.77 -7.41
CA ARG A 194 8.68 -61.42 -6.86
C ARG A 194 8.28 -60.36 -7.89
N ALA A 195 8.85 -60.38 -9.10
CA ALA A 195 8.55 -59.36 -10.12
C ALA A 195 7.07 -59.39 -10.56
N ALA A 196 6.49 -60.58 -10.73
CA ALA A 196 5.07 -60.74 -11.08
C ALA A 196 4.16 -60.36 -9.91
N ARG A 197 4.57 -60.69 -8.67
CA ARG A 197 3.84 -60.27 -7.47
C ARG A 197 3.83 -58.76 -7.29
N ASP A 198 4.96 -58.10 -7.57
CA ASP A 198 5.08 -56.64 -7.53
C ASP A 198 4.20 -55.97 -8.59
N GLU A 199 4.09 -56.54 -9.79
CA GLU A 199 3.21 -56.04 -10.86
C GLU A 199 1.72 -56.11 -10.47
N VAL A 200 1.28 -57.24 -9.89
CA VAL A 200 -0.11 -57.36 -9.39
C VAL A 200 -0.36 -56.40 -8.22
N HIS A 201 0.62 -56.22 -7.33
CA HIS A 201 0.55 -55.22 -6.24
C HIS A 201 0.44 -53.78 -6.77
N GLN A 202 1.13 -53.44 -7.86
CA GLN A 202 0.96 -52.15 -8.54
C GLN A 202 -0.47 -51.98 -9.07
N GLY A 203 -1.08 -53.05 -9.58
CA GLY A 203 -2.48 -53.07 -9.97
C GLY A 203 -3.44 -52.74 -8.81
N VAL A 204 -3.21 -53.33 -7.64
CA VAL A 204 -3.95 -53.00 -6.40
C VAL A 204 -3.78 -51.52 -6.04
N THR A 205 -2.53 -51.04 -6.03
CA THR A 205 -2.22 -49.63 -5.70
C THR A 205 -2.89 -48.65 -6.67
N ALA A 206 -2.91 -48.97 -7.96
CA ALA A 206 -3.60 -48.16 -8.97
C ALA A 206 -5.12 -48.16 -8.76
N ALA A 207 -5.71 -49.29 -8.40
CA ALA A 207 -7.13 -49.39 -8.07
C ALA A 207 -7.49 -48.62 -6.79
N GLU A 208 -6.63 -48.62 -5.76
CA GLU A 208 -6.78 -47.76 -4.58
C GLU A 208 -6.79 -46.28 -4.94
N GLY A 209 -5.90 -45.86 -5.86
CA GLY A 209 -5.85 -44.49 -6.38
C GLY A 209 -7.15 -44.10 -7.08
N LYS A 210 -7.66 -44.97 -7.96
CA LYS A 210 -8.96 -44.76 -8.65
C LYS A 210 -10.12 -44.65 -7.66
N LEU A 211 -10.15 -45.52 -6.64
CA LEU A 211 -11.18 -45.47 -5.60
C LEU A 211 -11.13 -44.14 -4.85
N LYS A 212 -9.95 -43.69 -4.42
CA LYS A 212 -9.78 -42.39 -3.77
C LYS A 212 -10.31 -41.24 -4.63
N THR A 213 -9.98 -41.21 -5.92
CA THR A 213 -10.46 -40.18 -6.87
C THR A 213 -11.98 -40.21 -7.05
N ALA A 214 -12.56 -41.41 -7.17
CA ALA A 214 -14.01 -41.57 -7.31
C ALA A 214 -14.75 -41.12 -6.04
N VAL A 215 -14.28 -41.56 -4.87
CA VAL A 215 -14.82 -41.14 -3.56
C VAL A 215 -14.71 -39.62 -3.39
N GLN A 216 -13.58 -39.01 -3.74
CA GLN A 216 -13.44 -37.55 -3.67
C GLN A 216 -14.46 -36.84 -4.57
N SER A 217 -14.61 -37.29 -5.82
CA SER A 217 -15.57 -36.69 -6.75
C SER A 217 -17.02 -36.80 -6.27
N GLU A 218 -17.39 -37.92 -5.65
CA GLU A 218 -18.72 -38.11 -5.07
C GLU A 218 -18.91 -37.24 -3.82
N LEU A 219 -17.91 -37.15 -2.94
CA LEU A 219 -17.95 -36.28 -1.76
C LEU A 219 -18.15 -34.81 -2.16
N ASP A 220 -17.34 -34.31 -3.09
CA ASP A 220 -17.40 -32.93 -3.57
C ASP A 220 -18.80 -32.60 -4.13
N GLU A 221 -19.37 -33.52 -4.90
CA GLU A 221 -20.70 -33.37 -5.48
C GLU A 221 -21.81 -33.42 -4.42
N ARG A 222 -21.73 -34.34 -3.46
CA ARG A 222 -22.67 -34.41 -2.33
C ARG A 222 -22.67 -33.11 -1.53
N VAL A 223 -21.49 -32.64 -1.15
CA VAL A 223 -21.34 -31.38 -0.39
C VAL A 223 -21.84 -30.18 -1.18
N ARG A 224 -21.56 -30.13 -2.49
CA ARG A 224 -22.06 -29.08 -3.40
C ARG A 224 -23.59 -29.01 -3.42
N THR A 225 -24.26 -30.16 -3.37
CA THR A 225 -25.73 -30.23 -3.45
C THR A 225 -26.44 -29.89 -2.13
N THR A 226 -25.76 -30.01 -0.99
CA THR A 226 -26.31 -29.68 0.33
C THR A 226 -26.02 -28.25 0.78
N LEU A 227 -24.96 -27.62 0.27
CA LEU A 227 -24.57 -26.27 0.68
C LEU A 227 -25.32 -25.17 -0.10
N PRO A 228 -25.66 -24.05 0.55
CA PRO A 228 -26.17 -22.87 -0.15
C PRO A 228 -25.19 -22.32 -1.19
N PRO A 229 -25.67 -21.68 -2.28
CA PRO A 229 -24.80 -21.04 -3.26
C PRO A 229 -23.83 -20.05 -2.59
N GLY A 230 -22.53 -20.26 -2.78
CA GLY A 230 -21.46 -19.40 -2.24
C GLY A 230 -20.91 -19.80 -0.85
N ALA A 231 -21.46 -20.82 -0.19
CA ALA A 231 -20.91 -21.34 1.06
C ALA A 231 -19.63 -22.19 0.80
N LYS A 232 -18.62 -22.05 1.67
CA LYS A 232 -17.39 -22.86 1.61
C LYS A 232 -17.57 -24.18 2.38
N PRO A 233 -17.19 -25.33 1.81
CA PRO A 233 -17.21 -26.62 2.50
C PRO A 233 -16.37 -26.66 3.77
N SER A 234 -16.90 -27.28 4.83
CA SER A 234 -16.18 -27.64 6.06
C SER A 234 -15.87 -29.14 6.13
N GLU A 235 -14.95 -29.55 7.01
CA GLU A 235 -14.67 -30.98 7.23
C GLU A 235 -15.89 -31.73 7.80
N ALA A 236 -16.77 -31.04 8.53
CA ALA A 236 -18.02 -31.62 9.00
C ALA A 236 -18.96 -31.96 7.83
N ASP A 237 -18.98 -31.13 6.78
CA ASP A 237 -19.78 -31.39 5.57
C ASP A 237 -19.24 -32.62 4.82
N TYR A 238 -17.92 -32.72 4.66
CA TYR A 238 -17.27 -33.88 4.07
C TYR A 238 -17.46 -35.15 4.91
N ALA A 239 -17.43 -35.05 6.25
CA ALA A 239 -17.70 -36.17 7.13
C ALA A 239 -19.16 -36.65 7.03
N ALA A 240 -20.11 -35.72 6.93
CA ALA A 240 -21.52 -36.05 6.71
C ALA A 240 -21.76 -36.72 5.36
N ALA A 241 -21.18 -36.19 4.27
CA ALA A 241 -21.22 -36.79 2.95
C ALA A 241 -20.54 -38.18 2.93
N GLY A 242 -19.41 -38.32 3.63
CA GLY A 242 -18.71 -39.60 3.79
C GLY A 242 -19.56 -40.64 4.52
N LYS A 243 -20.30 -40.23 5.54
CA LYS A 243 -21.25 -41.12 6.24
C LYS A 243 -22.34 -41.64 5.30
N GLN A 244 -22.99 -40.74 4.54
CA GLN A 244 -24.00 -41.13 3.54
C GLN A 244 -23.44 -42.10 2.50
N LEU A 245 -22.20 -41.88 2.07
CA LEU A 245 -21.52 -42.72 1.10
C LEU A 245 -21.22 -44.11 1.72
N LYS A 246 -20.74 -44.19 2.97
CA LYS A 246 -20.53 -45.44 3.70
C LYS A 246 -21.81 -46.23 3.95
N ASP A 247 -22.94 -45.56 4.18
CA ASP A 247 -24.23 -46.21 4.43
C ASP A 247 -24.63 -47.19 3.32
N ARG A 248 -24.20 -46.92 2.09
CA ARG A 248 -24.44 -47.76 0.90
C ARG A 248 -23.68 -49.10 0.92
N TYR A 249 -22.58 -49.18 1.68
CA TYR A 249 -21.67 -50.33 1.71
C TYR A 249 -21.71 -51.09 3.04
N GLN A 250 -22.59 -50.74 3.99
CA GLN A 250 -22.62 -51.34 5.32
C GLN A 250 -22.79 -52.88 5.31
N ALA A 251 -23.43 -53.43 4.27
CA ALA A 251 -23.62 -54.87 4.10
C ALA A 251 -22.39 -55.60 3.50
N ASP A 252 -21.38 -54.87 3.02
CA ASP A 252 -20.14 -55.37 2.42
C ASP A 252 -18.93 -54.91 3.27
N ALA A 253 -18.49 -55.79 4.17
CA ALA A 253 -17.41 -55.47 5.11
C ALA A 253 -16.05 -55.19 4.43
N PRO A 254 -15.60 -55.97 3.43
CA PRO A 254 -14.43 -55.62 2.62
C PRO A 254 -14.52 -54.23 1.96
N ALA A 255 -15.63 -53.92 1.28
CA ALA A 255 -15.82 -52.62 0.65
C ALA A 255 -15.82 -51.49 1.68
N SER A 256 -16.51 -51.66 2.81
CA SER A 256 -16.53 -50.68 3.90
C SER A 256 -15.14 -50.31 4.42
N ARG A 257 -14.23 -51.29 4.56
CA ARG A 257 -12.84 -51.06 4.99
C ARG A 257 -12.01 -50.29 3.95
N GLN A 258 -12.19 -50.63 2.67
CA GLN A 258 -11.52 -49.94 1.57
C GLN A 258 -11.95 -48.48 1.49
N LEU A 259 -13.26 -48.23 1.64
CA LEU A 259 -13.82 -46.89 1.74
C LEU A 259 -13.31 -46.12 2.96
N ASP A 260 -13.23 -46.75 4.13
CA ASP A 260 -12.68 -46.11 5.33
C ASP A 260 -11.24 -45.64 5.12
N THR A 261 -10.44 -46.46 4.46
CA THR A 261 -9.05 -46.12 4.12
C THR A 261 -9.01 -44.93 3.16
N ALA A 262 -9.84 -44.92 2.12
CA ALA A 262 -9.92 -43.81 1.16
C ALA A 262 -10.39 -42.51 1.83
N LEU A 263 -11.44 -42.57 2.65
CA LEU A 263 -11.98 -41.43 3.38
C LEU A 263 -10.98 -40.84 4.38
N THR A 264 -10.25 -41.70 5.10
CA THR A 264 -9.19 -41.28 6.03
C THR A 264 -8.06 -40.56 5.29
N ARG A 265 -7.56 -41.14 4.19
CA ARG A 265 -6.51 -40.52 3.36
C ARG A 265 -6.96 -39.16 2.80
N LEU A 266 -8.22 -39.03 2.40
CA LEU A 266 -8.77 -37.77 1.91
C LEU A 266 -8.92 -36.72 3.01
N ALA A 267 -9.33 -37.12 4.22
CA ALA A 267 -9.37 -36.24 5.39
C ALA A 267 -7.95 -35.75 5.74
N ASP A 268 -6.95 -36.64 5.73
CA ASP A 268 -5.55 -36.28 5.96
C ASP A 268 -5.02 -35.29 4.90
N ASP A 269 -5.36 -35.51 3.63
CA ASP A 269 -4.98 -34.59 2.55
C ASP A 269 -5.63 -33.21 2.70
N ARG A 270 -6.92 -33.16 3.04
CA ARG A 270 -7.62 -31.90 3.33
C ARG A 270 -7.02 -31.20 4.55
N TYR A 271 -6.69 -31.95 5.61
CA TYR A 271 -6.02 -31.39 6.78
C TYR A 271 -4.64 -30.82 6.42
N ARG A 272 -3.80 -31.57 5.69
CA ARG A 272 -2.50 -31.08 5.21
C ARG A 272 -2.62 -29.84 4.34
N ALA A 273 -3.67 -29.75 3.52
CA ALA A 273 -3.96 -28.59 2.69
C ALA A 273 -4.56 -27.41 3.49
N SER A 274 -5.13 -27.65 4.67
CA SER A 274 -5.70 -26.61 5.52
C SER A 274 -4.62 -25.68 6.11
N PRO A 275 -4.98 -24.47 6.55
CA PRO A 275 -4.03 -23.58 7.22
C PRO A 275 -3.37 -24.21 8.46
N ALA A 276 -4.10 -25.04 9.21
CA ALA A 276 -3.58 -25.74 10.38
C ALA A 276 -2.52 -26.79 10.02
N GLY A 277 -2.78 -27.63 9.01
CA GLY A 277 -1.81 -28.64 8.56
C GLY A 277 -0.56 -28.03 7.92
N GLN A 278 -0.72 -26.95 7.14
CA GLN A 278 0.42 -26.19 6.61
C GLN A 278 1.25 -25.55 7.73
N ALA A 279 0.59 -25.01 8.77
CA ALA A 279 1.27 -24.47 9.93
C ALA A 279 2.06 -25.55 10.70
N GLU A 280 1.49 -26.74 10.89
CA GLU A 280 2.21 -27.86 11.50
C GLU A 280 3.44 -28.27 10.68
N ALA A 281 3.34 -28.34 9.35
CA ALA A 281 4.47 -28.66 8.50
C ALA A 281 5.61 -27.64 8.62
N ILE A 282 5.29 -26.35 8.73
CA ILE A 282 6.27 -25.28 9.00
C ILE A 282 6.98 -25.52 10.34
N ILE A 283 6.22 -25.82 11.39
CA ILE A 283 6.76 -26.01 12.74
C ILE A 283 7.60 -27.28 12.84
N ASP A 284 7.16 -28.38 12.22
CA ASP A 284 7.88 -29.64 12.23
C ASP A 284 9.19 -29.53 11.44
N LYS A 285 9.19 -28.81 10.30
CA LYS A 285 10.41 -28.46 9.58
C LYS A 285 11.33 -27.59 10.43
N ALA A 286 10.78 -26.62 11.16
CA ALA A 286 11.56 -25.78 12.06
C ALA A 286 12.24 -26.61 13.16
N ARG A 287 11.51 -27.53 13.80
CA ARG A 287 12.07 -28.44 14.81
C ARG A 287 13.19 -29.33 14.27
N ALA A 288 13.13 -29.70 12.99
CA ALA A 288 14.16 -30.50 12.33
C ALA A 288 15.44 -29.73 11.97
N ALA A 289 15.48 -28.40 12.12
CA ALA A 289 16.56 -27.56 11.61
C ALA A 289 17.87 -27.60 12.44
N GLY A 290 17.92 -28.34 13.54
CA GLY A 290 19.11 -28.50 14.37
C GLY A 290 19.00 -27.79 15.72
N ASP A 291 19.90 -26.85 16.00
CA ASP A 291 19.96 -26.12 17.27
C ASP A 291 18.88 -25.03 17.40
N ALA A 292 18.71 -24.47 18.59
CA ALA A 292 17.65 -23.48 18.85
C ALA A 292 17.69 -22.26 17.91
N PRO A 293 18.86 -21.64 17.62
CA PRO A 293 18.95 -20.60 16.59
C PRO A 293 18.49 -21.05 15.20
N ALA A 294 18.90 -22.23 14.73
CA ALA A 294 18.46 -22.75 13.44
C ALA A 294 16.95 -23.05 13.41
N GLN A 295 16.40 -23.58 14.50
CA GLN A 295 14.96 -23.85 14.64
C GLN A 295 14.14 -22.56 14.59
N VAL A 296 14.53 -21.53 15.33
CA VAL A 296 13.84 -20.22 15.32
C VAL A 296 13.95 -19.55 13.96
N LYS A 297 15.13 -19.63 13.32
CA LYS A 297 15.33 -19.11 11.96
C LYS A 297 14.44 -19.82 10.93
N ALA A 298 14.39 -21.15 10.96
CA ALA A 298 13.54 -21.94 10.06
C ALA A 298 12.05 -21.67 10.28
N LEU A 299 11.62 -21.46 11.54
CA LEU A 299 10.26 -21.03 11.85
C LEU A 299 9.96 -19.66 11.23
N GLN A 300 10.87 -18.70 11.39
CA GLN A 300 10.74 -17.36 10.82
C GLN A 300 10.62 -17.39 9.28
N GLU A 301 11.50 -18.14 8.61
CA GLU A 301 11.47 -18.30 7.15
C GLU A 301 10.14 -18.92 6.66
N GLY A 302 9.62 -19.90 7.42
CA GLY A 302 8.31 -20.49 7.14
C GLY A 302 7.16 -19.50 7.32
N VAL A 303 7.17 -18.69 8.39
CA VAL A 303 6.15 -17.67 8.65
C VAL A 303 6.19 -16.55 7.60
N GLN A 304 7.38 -16.10 7.19
CA GLN A 304 7.53 -15.02 6.21
C GLN A 304 7.00 -15.39 4.82
N THR A 305 7.09 -16.66 4.44
CA THR A 305 6.66 -17.14 3.13
C THR A 305 5.19 -17.63 3.11
N ALA A 306 4.56 -17.73 4.28
CA ALA A 306 3.22 -18.27 4.44
C ALA A 306 2.12 -17.24 4.09
N PRO A 307 0.99 -17.68 3.50
CA PRO A 307 -0.22 -16.87 3.40
C PRO A 307 -0.74 -16.39 4.77
N PRO A 308 -1.52 -15.29 4.84
CA PRO A 308 -2.00 -14.74 6.11
C PRO A 308 -2.71 -15.77 7.01
N GLU A 309 -3.61 -16.60 6.47
CA GLU A 309 -4.35 -17.58 7.30
C GLU A 309 -3.44 -18.66 7.89
N VAL A 310 -2.37 -19.03 7.17
CA VAL A 310 -1.38 -20.02 7.62
C VAL A 310 -0.49 -19.42 8.70
N ARG A 311 -0.05 -18.16 8.52
CA ARG A 311 0.72 -17.44 9.53
C ARG A 311 -0.06 -17.33 10.84
N ASP A 312 -1.34 -17.00 10.78
CA ASP A 312 -2.20 -16.94 11.97
C ASP A 312 -2.31 -18.31 12.65
N ALA A 313 -2.42 -19.40 11.87
CA ALA A 313 -2.42 -20.76 12.40
C ALA A 313 -1.08 -21.14 13.06
N VAL A 314 0.07 -20.75 12.50
CA VAL A 314 1.39 -20.93 13.15
C VAL A 314 1.44 -20.17 14.47
N LEU A 315 0.98 -18.91 14.48
CA LEU A 315 0.90 -18.02 15.64
C LEU A 315 -0.17 -18.43 16.68
N ALA A 316 -1.02 -19.41 16.37
CA ALA A 316 -1.94 -20.03 17.32
C ALA A 316 -1.49 -21.43 17.78
N SER A 317 -0.51 -22.06 17.11
CA SER A 317 -0.16 -23.46 17.33
C SER A 317 0.52 -23.72 18.69
N PRO A 318 0.06 -24.72 19.49
CA PRO A 318 0.73 -25.19 20.70
C PRO A 318 2.12 -25.79 20.44
N LYS A 319 2.34 -26.41 19.28
CA LYS A 319 3.65 -26.96 18.91
C LYS A 319 4.71 -25.86 18.75
N ARG A 320 4.31 -24.71 18.21
CA ARG A 320 5.17 -23.52 18.12
C ARG A 320 5.44 -22.92 19.50
N GLU A 321 4.44 -22.90 20.39
CA GLU A 321 4.65 -22.47 21.78
C GLU A 321 5.72 -23.29 22.51
N GLN A 322 5.74 -24.60 22.29
CA GLN A 322 6.78 -25.49 22.82
C GLN A 322 8.15 -25.19 22.21
N LEU A 323 8.24 -25.00 20.89
CA LEU A 323 9.50 -24.65 20.21
C LEU A 323 10.08 -23.36 20.78
N LEU A 324 9.25 -22.33 20.98
CA LEU A 324 9.68 -21.07 21.60
C LEU A 324 10.10 -21.27 23.07
N GLN A 325 9.46 -22.18 23.80
CA GLN A 325 9.87 -22.51 25.17
C GLN A 325 11.24 -23.19 25.20
N ASP A 326 11.51 -24.11 24.29
CA ASP A 326 12.79 -24.80 24.18
C ASP A 326 13.91 -23.81 23.81
N ALA A 327 13.62 -22.88 22.89
CA ALA A 327 14.53 -21.80 22.53
C ALA A 327 14.79 -20.84 23.71
N ALA A 328 13.76 -20.48 24.48
CA ALA A 328 13.90 -19.68 25.70
C ALA A 328 14.78 -20.39 26.74
N ASN A 329 14.55 -21.69 26.94
CA ASN A 329 15.34 -22.50 27.87
C ASN A 329 16.82 -22.55 27.45
N TRP A 330 17.10 -22.72 26.15
CA TRP A 330 18.48 -22.69 25.62
C TRP A 330 19.16 -21.33 25.83
N ALA A 331 18.42 -20.22 25.67
CA ALA A 331 18.96 -18.89 25.94
C ALA A 331 19.24 -18.68 27.43
N MET A 332 18.38 -19.18 28.32
CA MET A 332 18.48 -19.05 29.78
C MET A 332 19.39 -20.07 30.45
N ASP A 333 19.86 -21.08 29.72
CA ASP A 333 20.74 -22.14 30.19
C ASP A 333 21.99 -21.65 30.98
N PRO A 334 22.66 -20.53 30.61
CA PRO A 334 23.79 -20.02 31.39
C PRO A 334 23.41 -19.57 32.80
N LEU A 335 22.14 -19.22 33.06
CA LEU A 335 21.65 -18.78 34.37
C LEU A 335 21.36 -19.93 35.34
N ALA A 336 21.57 -21.19 34.93
CA ALA A 336 21.40 -22.37 35.77
C ALA A 336 20.05 -22.41 36.52
N GLY A 337 18.96 -22.05 35.83
CA GLY A 337 17.61 -22.00 36.40
C GLY A 337 17.33 -20.77 37.27
N GLY A 338 18.21 -19.77 37.27
CA GLY A 338 18.06 -18.51 37.99
C GLY A 338 18.80 -18.41 39.31
N ASP A 339 19.78 -19.28 39.57
CA ASP A 339 20.58 -19.32 40.80
C ASP A 339 21.98 -18.75 40.50
N ALA A 340 22.34 -17.63 41.14
CA ALA A 340 23.52 -16.86 40.78
C ALA A 340 24.85 -17.59 41.08
N LYS A 341 24.96 -18.31 42.21
CA LYS A 341 26.11 -19.18 42.51
C LYS A 341 26.28 -20.29 41.48
N LYS A 342 25.20 -21.02 41.18
CA LYS A 342 25.26 -22.12 40.20
C LYS A 342 25.60 -21.61 38.80
N ALA A 343 25.07 -20.44 38.44
CA ALA A 343 25.36 -19.80 37.17
C ALA A 343 26.85 -19.41 37.05
N ASP A 344 27.44 -18.83 38.11
CA ASP A 344 28.87 -18.48 38.13
C ASP A 344 29.77 -19.73 38.09
N GLU A 345 29.43 -20.78 38.85
CA GLU A 345 30.14 -22.07 38.78
C GLU A 345 30.09 -22.69 37.38
N LYS A 346 28.91 -22.64 36.73
CA LYS A 346 28.74 -23.12 35.37
C LYS A 346 29.56 -22.29 34.39
N ALA A 347 29.54 -20.97 34.51
CA ALA A 347 30.28 -20.09 33.62
C ALA A 347 31.80 -20.28 33.71
N ARG A 348 32.34 -20.53 34.91
CA ARG A 348 33.77 -20.87 35.09
C ARG A 348 34.16 -22.15 34.38
N LYS A 349 33.25 -23.14 34.34
CA LYS A 349 33.47 -24.44 33.68
C LYS A 349 33.31 -24.36 32.17
N GLU A 350 32.31 -23.64 31.68
CA GLU A 350 31.88 -23.70 30.28
C GLU A 350 32.40 -22.54 29.42
N PHE A 351 32.65 -21.37 30.01
CA PHE A 351 33.00 -20.16 29.25
C PHE A 351 34.42 -19.66 29.54
N ASN A 352 35.22 -20.41 30.30
CA ASN A 352 36.57 -20.01 30.76
C ASN A 352 36.62 -18.60 31.37
N GLY A 353 35.49 -18.12 31.90
CA GLY A 353 35.32 -16.77 32.42
C GLY A 353 35.13 -16.80 33.94
N ALA A 354 35.93 -16.02 34.66
CA ALA A 354 35.68 -15.71 36.06
C ALA A 354 34.89 -14.40 36.16
N GLY A 355 33.76 -14.39 36.87
CA GLY A 355 33.01 -13.17 37.16
C GLY A 355 31.51 -13.37 37.09
N GLN A 356 30.82 -12.85 38.11
CA GLN A 356 29.39 -13.08 38.34
C GLN A 356 28.49 -12.50 37.23
N GLN A 357 29.00 -11.63 36.36
CA GLN A 357 28.26 -11.02 35.23
C GLN A 357 28.38 -11.82 33.91
N VAL A 358 29.31 -12.79 33.80
CA VAL A 358 29.48 -13.61 32.59
C VAL A 358 28.21 -14.40 32.23
N PRO A 359 27.52 -15.06 33.18
CA PRO A 359 26.31 -15.83 32.86
C PRO A 359 25.23 -14.99 32.19
N ILE A 360 24.94 -13.80 32.71
CA ILE A 360 23.89 -12.93 32.16
C ILE A 360 24.31 -12.27 30.85
N ALA A 361 25.59 -11.91 30.67
CA ALA A 361 26.08 -11.42 29.39
C ALA A 361 25.89 -12.47 28.28
N LYS A 362 26.25 -13.74 28.55
CA LYS A 362 26.05 -14.86 27.60
C LYS A 362 24.57 -15.15 27.35
N THR A 363 23.74 -15.04 28.38
CA THR A 363 22.29 -15.20 28.27
C THR A 363 21.67 -14.15 27.36
N MET A 364 22.03 -12.87 27.54
CA MET A 364 21.52 -11.79 26.71
C MET A 364 22.07 -11.84 25.29
N GLU A 365 23.32 -12.28 25.09
CA GLU A 365 23.88 -12.57 23.76
C GLU A 365 23.06 -13.65 23.02
N ARG A 366 22.76 -14.77 23.69
CA ARG A 366 21.92 -15.85 23.13
C ARG A 366 20.50 -15.38 22.82
N LEU A 367 19.88 -14.64 23.73
CA LEU A 367 18.53 -14.13 23.52
C LEU A 367 18.48 -13.10 22.40
N GLU A 368 19.50 -12.23 22.30
CA GLU A 368 19.63 -11.28 21.20
C GLU A 368 19.77 -12.01 19.87
N LEU A 369 20.59 -13.07 19.80
CA LEU A 369 20.73 -13.92 18.62
C LEU A 369 19.39 -14.55 18.19
N LEU A 370 18.63 -15.13 19.13
CA LEU A 370 17.34 -15.77 18.79
C LEU A 370 16.29 -14.78 18.31
N THR A 371 16.31 -13.55 18.80
CA THR A 371 15.28 -12.55 18.49
C THR A 371 15.68 -11.61 17.35
N ARG A 372 16.92 -11.70 16.84
CA ARG A 372 17.41 -10.82 15.77
C ARG A 372 16.76 -11.16 14.42
N GLY A 373 16.07 -10.17 13.85
CA GLY A 373 15.53 -10.26 12.49
C GLY A 373 14.30 -11.18 12.34
N ILE A 374 13.69 -11.61 13.46
CA ILE A 374 12.45 -12.39 13.45
C ILE A 374 11.22 -11.50 13.65
N ASP A 375 10.04 -12.04 13.36
CA ASP A 375 8.75 -11.34 13.50
C ASP A 375 8.57 -10.77 14.93
N PRO A 376 8.13 -9.51 15.10
CA PRO A 376 7.96 -8.90 16.42
C PRO A 376 7.06 -9.69 17.37
N ALA A 377 6.03 -10.39 16.88
CA ALA A 377 5.18 -11.23 17.72
C ALA A 377 5.94 -12.46 18.24
N LEU A 378 6.79 -13.08 17.39
CA LEU A 378 7.65 -14.18 17.82
C LEU A 378 8.73 -13.71 18.79
N ALA A 379 9.36 -12.57 18.53
CA ALA A 379 10.37 -11.99 19.41
C ALA A 379 9.80 -11.68 20.79
N THR A 380 8.65 -11.00 20.85
CA THR A 380 8.00 -10.66 22.12
C THR A 380 7.52 -11.90 22.88
N ALA A 381 6.96 -12.90 22.21
CA ALA A 381 6.57 -14.17 22.83
C ALA A 381 7.78 -14.93 23.40
N LEU A 382 8.89 -14.98 22.66
CA LEU A 382 10.12 -15.62 23.11
C LEU A 382 10.70 -14.88 24.32
N THR A 383 10.82 -13.55 24.27
CA THR A 383 11.30 -12.73 25.39
C THR A 383 10.43 -12.93 26.63
N ALA A 384 9.11 -12.95 26.49
CA ALA A 384 8.17 -13.14 27.60
C ALA A 384 8.46 -14.43 28.40
N LYS A 385 8.79 -15.54 27.70
CA LYS A 385 9.12 -16.84 28.32
C LYS A 385 10.41 -16.82 29.13
N THR A 386 11.29 -15.85 28.89
CA THR A 386 12.59 -15.74 29.61
C THR A 386 12.49 -14.97 30.93
N LEU A 387 11.50 -14.07 31.06
CA LEU A 387 11.37 -13.14 32.17
C LEU A 387 11.30 -13.80 33.56
N PRO A 388 10.59 -14.93 33.77
CA PRO A 388 10.54 -15.57 35.09
C PRO A 388 11.91 -16.06 35.59
N THR A 389 12.75 -16.60 34.69
CA THR A 389 14.09 -17.06 35.04
C THR A 389 15.04 -15.89 35.25
N LEU A 390 14.92 -14.83 34.44
CA LEU A 390 15.66 -13.59 34.64
C LEU A 390 15.35 -12.94 35.99
N GLY A 391 14.08 -12.87 36.38
CA GLY A 391 13.66 -12.32 37.67
C GLY A 391 14.29 -13.07 38.85
N ARG A 392 14.22 -14.41 38.84
CA ARG A 392 14.87 -15.25 39.86
C ARG A 392 16.37 -15.02 39.93
N TYR A 393 17.03 -14.94 38.78
CA TYR A 393 18.47 -14.66 38.72
C TYR A 393 18.83 -13.29 39.30
N VAL A 394 18.10 -12.23 38.94
CA VAL A 394 18.35 -10.87 39.44
C VAL A 394 18.19 -10.82 40.96
N GLU A 395 17.15 -11.47 41.50
CA GLU A 395 16.91 -11.55 42.94
C GLU A 395 18.02 -12.35 43.65
N SER A 396 18.36 -13.54 43.14
CA SER A 396 19.44 -14.38 43.68
C SER A 396 20.78 -13.63 43.68
N TYR A 397 21.13 -12.94 42.59
CA TYR A 397 22.36 -12.17 42.48
C TYR A 397 22.42 -11.05 43.52
N ARG A 398 21.32 -10.30 43.70
CA ARG A 398 21.28 -9.20 44.68
C ARG A 398 21.51 -9.70 46.10
N ASN A 399 20.94 -10.86 46.44
CA ASN A 399 21.10 -11.48 47.75
C ASN A 399 22.54 -11.96 48.00
N GLU A 400 23.28 -12.32 46.96
CA GLU A 400 24.64 -12.85 47.07
C GLU A 400 25.73 -11.78 47.00
N SER A 401 25.57 -10.81 46.10
CA SER A 401 26.64 -9.88 45.72
C SER A 401 26.29 -8.41 45.89
N GLY A 402 24.99 -8.10 45.99
CA GLY A 402 24.50 -6.73 45.87
C GLY A 402 24.67 -6.14 44.46
N GLY A 403 23.93 -5.08 44.16
CA GLY A 403 24.08 -4.31 42.91
C GLY A 403 23.38 -4.88 41.67
N ASN A 404 23.91 -4.57 40.49
CA ASN A 404 23.31 -4.89 39.19
C ASN A 404 24.03 -6.07 38.50
N PRO A 405 23.33 -7.17 38.16
CA PRO A 405 23.95 -8.30 37.48
C PRO A 405 24.37 -8.05 36.02
N PHE A 406 23.70 -7.17 35.26
CA PHE A 406 23.75 -7.22 33.79
C PHE A 406 25.08 -6.75 33.18
N GLY A 407 25.81 -5.87 33.85
CA GLY A 407 26.97 -5.17 33.28
C GLY A 407 26.65 -4.43 31.96
N PRO A 408 27.63 -3.77 31.33
CA PRO A 408 27.39 -2.99 30.11
C PRO A 408 26.93 -3.84 28.92
N SER A 409 27.61 -4.97 28.65
CA SER A 409 27.31 -5.82 27.49
C SER A 409 25.98 -6.56 27.61
N GLY A 410 25.67 -7.08 28.80
CA GLY A 410 24.38 -7.74 29.06
C GLY A 410 23.24 -6.74 28.93
N MET A 411 23.39 -5.53 29.47
CA MET A 411 22.40 -4.47 29.33
C MET A 411 22.21 -4.05 27.86
N ALA A 412 23.29 -3.87 27.10
CA ALA A 412 23.21 -3.46 25.69
C ALA A 412 22.43 -4.49 24.84
N ASN A 413 22.66 -5.79 25.06
CA ASN A 413 21.90 -6.83 24.36
C ASN A 413 20.44 -6.90 24.84
N MET A 414 20.19 -6.72 26.14
CA MET A 414 18.84 -6.67 26.69
C MET A 414 18.01 -5.53 26.07
N LEU A 415 18.58 -4.34 25.95
CA LEU A 415 17.90 -3.18 25.36
C LEU A 415 17.50 -3.45 23.90
N LYS A 416 18.39 -4.06 23.11
CA LYS A 416 18.08 -4.50 21.73
C LYS A 416 16.96 -5.53 21.68
N VAL A 417 16.92 -6.46 22.64
CA VAL A 417 15.83 -7.45 22.74
C VAL A 417 14.51 -6.78 23.08
N LEU A 418 14.49 -5.82 24.02
CA LEU A 418 13.28 -5.14 24.46
C LEU A 418 12.70 -4.19 23.40
N ASP A 419 13.53 -3.65 22.52
CA ASP A 419 13.08 -2.83 21.38
C ASP A 419 12.20 -3.64 20.41
N ARG A 420 12.37 -4.97 20.36
CA ARG A 420 11.65 -5.84 19.42
C ARG A 420 10.19 -5.97 19.83
N GLY A 421 9.33 -5.26 19.10
CA GLY A 421 7.89 -5.21 19.38
C GLY A 421 7.52 -4.33 20.56
N ALA A 422 8.37 -3.37 20.96
CA ALA A 422 8.10 -2.41 22.05
C ALA A 422 6.82 -1.57 21.84
N ASP A 423 6.37 -1.47 20.59
CA ASP A 423 5.12 -0.84 20.16
C ASP A 423 3.88 -1.72 20.35
N THR A 424 4.06 -3.05 20.48
CA THR A 424 2.99 -4.03 20.73
C THR A 424 2.61 -4.11 22.22
N PRO A 425 1.38 -4.54 22.56
CA PRO A 425 0.99 -4.77 23.95
C PRO A 425 1.88 -5.79 24.68
N ALA A 426 2.29 -6.88 24.00
CA ALA A 426 3.14 -7.91 24.58
C ALA A 426 4.56 -7.38 24.85
N GLY A 427 5.15 -6.64 23.91
CA GLY A 427 6.47 -6.03 24.11
C GLY A 427 6.47 -4.99 25.23
N LYS A 428 5.42 -4.17 25.36
CA LYS A 428 5.25 -3.26 26.51
C LYS A 428 5.19 -4.01 27.83
N ALA A 429 4.45 -5.12 27.90
CA ALA A 429 4.41 -5.96 29.09
C ALA A 429 5.79 -6.55 29.45
N ASN A 430 6.56 -6.98 28.44
CA ASN A 430 7.93 -7.47 28.64
C ASN A 430 8.85 -6.37 29.18
N LEU A 431 8.75 -5.17 28.58
CA LEU A 431 9.53 -4.00 28.95
C LEU A 431 9.21 -3.55 30.38
N GLU A 432 7.93 -3.48 30.75
CA GLU A 432 7.49 -3.18 32.12
C GLU A 432 7.95 -4.25 33.13
N SER A 433 7.88 -5.52 32.75
CA SER A 433 8.35 -6.62 33.60
C SER A 433 9.85 -6.53 33.85
N MET A 434 10.65 -6.20 32.84
CA MET A 434 12.08 -5.94 33.02
C MET A 434 12.34 -4.68 33.85
N ALA A 435 11.59 -3.60 33.61
CA ALA A 435 11.72 -2.36 34.38
C ALA A 435 11.47 -2.60 35.88
N LYS A 436 10.47 -3.41 36.24
CA LYS A 436 10.19 -3.82 37.64
C LYS A 436 11.35 -4.55 38.31
N LEU A 437 12.23 -5.20 37.54
CA LEU A 437 13.45 -5.78 38.10
C LEU A 437 14.44 -4.70 38.56
N GLY A 438 14.30 -3.44 38.13
CA GLY A 438 15.14 -2.32 38.57
C GLY A 438 16.59 -2.39 38.05
N VAL A 439 16.81 -3.11 36.95
CA VAL A 439 18.13 -3.26 36.32
C VAL A 439 18.46 -1.99 35.54
N ASN A 440 19.63 -1.39 35.79
CA ASN A 440 20.00 -0.12 35.19
C ASN A 440 21.51 -0.03 34.94
N ASP A 441 21.89 0.30 33.71
CA ASP A 441 23.26 0.68 33.35
C ASP A 441 23.19 1.96 32.51
N ARG A 442 23.78 3.03 33.03
CA ARG A 442 23.64 4.39 32.48
C ARG A 442 24.27 4.51 31.09
N ASP A 443 25.47 3.96 30.93
CA ASP A 443 26.22 4.04 29.67
C ASP A 443 25.57 3.17 28.60
N ALA A 444 25.05 1.99 28.96
CA ALA A 444 24.32 1.14 28.03
C ALA A 444 23.02 1.79 27.52
N ILE A 445 22.25 2.45 28.38
CA ILE A 445 21.05 3.20 27.96
C ILE A 445 21.43 4.35 27.03
N ARG A 446 22.42 5.17 27.41
CA ARG A 446 22.88 6.30 26.59
C ARG A 446 23.34 5.83 25.21
N LEU A 447 24.17 4.79 25.15
CA LEU A 447 24.73 4.25 23.90
C LEU A 447 23.66 3.57 23.03
N HIS A 448 22.72 2.84 23.63
CA HIS A 448 21.60 2.25 22.90
C HIS A 448 20.76 3.31 22.20
N VAL A 449 20.41 4.37 22.94
CA VAL A 449 19.63 5.48 22.40
C VAL A 449 20.45 6.28 21.37
N SER A 450 21.75 6.50 21.59
CA SER A 450 22.57 7.19 20.58
C SER A 450 22.65 6.42 19.26
N GLN A 451 22.60 5.09 19.30
CA GLN A 451 22.59 4.23 18.11
C GLN A 451 21.21 4.13 17.41
N GLY A 452 20.19 4.86 17.90
CA GLY A 452 18.84 4.83 17.34
C GLY A 452 17.88 3.88 18.05
N GLY A 453 18.30 3.24 19.14
CA GLY A 453 17.45 2.38 19.97
C GLY A 453 16.38 3.17 20.74
N SER A 454 15.32 2.50 21.16
CA SER A 454 14.19 3.15 21.84
C SER A 454 14.55 3.58 23.27
N PRO A 455 14.13 4.78 23.73
CA PRO A 455 14.24 5.17 25.13
C PRO A 455 13.14 4.56 26.01
N ALA A 456 12.29 3.67 25.47
CA ALA A 456 11.12 3.14 26.15
C ALA A 456 11.46 2.45 27.47
N TYR A 457 12.59 1.71 27.52
CA TYR A 457 13.05 1.09 28.76
C TYR A 457 13.38 2.12 29.84
N ALA A 458 14.09 3.21 29.49
CA ALA A 458 14.41 4.28 30.42
C ALA A 458 13.11 4.95 30.95
N VAL A 459 12.13 5.17 30.06
CA VAL A 459 10.81 5.73 30.41
C VAL A 459 10.00 4.80 31.31
N ALA A 460 10.08 3.49 31.12
CA ALA A 460 9.38 2.54 31.99
C ALA A 460 10.10 2.35 33.34
N LEU A 461 11.43 2.36 33.33
CA LEU A 461 12.26 2.28 34.52
C LEU A 461 12.07 3.52 35.41
N SER A 462 11.93 4.72 34.81
CA SER A 462 11.68 5.95 35.56
C SER A 462 10.34 5.99 36.29
N LYS A 463 9.41 5.08 35.96
CA LYS A 463 8.11 4.94 36.64
C LYS A 463 8.18 3.98 37.83
N GLN A 464 9.29 3.27 38.04
CA GLN A 464 9.39 2.26 39.07
C GLN A 464 9.70 2.86 40.46
N PRO A 465 9.13 2.32 41.54
CA PRO A 465 9.45 2.76 42.89
C PRO A 465 10.94 2.63 43.21
N GLY A 466 11.53 3.65 43.85
CA GLY A 466 12.94 3.64 44.26
C GLY A 466 13.94 3.95 43.14
N VAL A 467 13.49 4.25 41.92
CA VAL A 467 14.34 4.71 40.82
C VAL A 467 14.37 6.24 40.78
N ASP A 468 15.57 6.82 40.67
CA ASP A 468 15.72 8.24 40.34
C ASP A 468 15.34 8.47 38.86
N ALA A 469 14.08 8.86 38.67
CA ALA A 469 13.49 9.11 37.37
C ALA A 469 14.27 10.15 36.56
N ALA A 470 14.77 11.22 37.20
CA ALA A 470 15.49 12.28 36.51
C ALA A 470 16.82 11.77 35.95
N SER A 471 17.58 11.02 36.75
CA SER A 471 18.87 10.46 36.33
C SER A 471 18.75 9.44 35.20
N VAL A 472 17.76 8.54 35.26
CA VAL A 472 17.53 7.53 34.22
C VAL A 472 17.11 8.15 32.90
N VAL A 473 16.13 9.07 32.93
CA VAL A 473 15.66 9.71 31.70
C VAL A 473 16.71 10.65 31.12
N GLN A 474 17.57 11.25 31.95
CA GLN A 474 18.70 12.06 31.46
C GLN A 474 19.63 11.24 30.54
N GLN A 475 19.85 9.94 30.81
CA GLN A 475 20.65 9.10 29.91
C GLN A 475 20.01 8.92 28.53
N ALA A 476 18.68 8.86 28.47
CA ALA A 476 17.95 8.85 27.20
C ALA A 476 18.08 10.20 26.47
N TYR A 477 18.00 11.33 27.19
CA TYR A 477 18.23 12.65 26.59
C TYR A 477 19.66 12.81 26.06
N ASP A 478 20.66 12.37 26.81
CA ASP A 478 22.07 12.42 26.39
C ASP A 478 22.32 11.54 25.15
N GLY A 479 21.66 10.38 25.08
CA GLY A 479 21.68 9.50 23.91
C GLY A 479 21.07 10.17 22.69
N ILE A 480 19.90 10.81 22.83
CA ILE A 480 19.26 11.57 21.74
C ILE A 480 20.11 12.76 21.31
N ALA A 481 20.74 13.48 22.24
CA ALA A 481 21.66 14.56 21.91
C ALA A 481 22.87 14.05 21.10
N SER A 482 23.39 12.87 21.43
CA SER A 482 24.45 12.22 20.67
C SER A 482 23.98 11.82 19.26
N ARG A 483 22.78 11.24 19.16
CA ARG A 483 22.15 10.89 17.87
C ARG A 483 21.93 12.11 16.99
N ARG A 484 21.48 13.22 17.57
CA ARG A 484 21.36 14.52 16.88
C ARG A 484 22.71 14.93 16.28
N SER A 485 23.80 14.87 17.05
CA SER A 485 25.14 15.19 16.53
C SER A 485 25.57 14.28 15.37
N GLU A 486 25.25 12.98 15.40
CA GLU A 486 25.51 12.05 14.29
C GLU A 486 24.68 12.40 13.03
N ILE A 487 23.45 12.88 13.22
CA ILE A 487 22.59 13.38 12.14
C ILE A 487 23.19 14.65 11.57
N THR A 488 23.62 15.60 12.39
CA THR A 488 24.26 16.85 11.96
C THR A 488 25.49 16.55 11.09
N GLU A 489 26.34 15.61 11.52
CA GLU A 489 27.53 15.24 10.74
C GLU A 489 27.15 14.56 9.41
N THR A 490 26.17 13.67 9.41
CA THR A 490 25.70 13.02 8.17
C THR A 490 25.04 14.02 7.22
N ALA A 491 24.26 14.96 7.75
CA ALA A 491 23.63 16.04 7.00
C ALA A 491 24.66 16.99 6.41
N LYS A 492 25.75 17.29 7.14
CA LYS A 492 26.88 18.08 6.64
C LYS A 492 27.57 17.36 5.48
N GLN A 493 27.91 16.08 5.64
CA GLN A 493 28.53 15.29 4.57
C GLN A 493 27.62 15.19 3.34
N TYR A 494 26.31 15.06 3.55
CA TYR A 494 25.33 15.07 2.48
C TYR A 494 25.23 16.43 1.79
N SER A 495 25.18 17.52 2.56
CA SER A 495 25.18 18.88 2.03
C SER A 495 26.45 19.19 1.25
N GLU A 496 27.63 18.79 1.75
CA GLU A 496 28.91 18.91 1.05
C GLU A 496 28.93 18.09 -0.24
N HIS A 497 28.33 16.92 -0.24
CA HIS A 497 28.23 16.09 -1.43
C HIS A 497 27.32 16.70 -2.51
N MET A 498 26.26 17.40 -2.07
CA MET A 498 25.27 18.03 -2.94
C MET A 498 25.56 19.51 -3.24
N SER A 499 26.60 20.11 -2.65
CA SER A 499 26.81 21.56 -2.65
C SER A 499 26.97 22.15 -4.04
N GLU A 500 27.79 21.51 -4.89
CA GLU A 500 28.01 21.95 -6.27
C GLU A 500 26.71 21.87 -7.08
N LEU A 501 25.96 20.77 -6.98
CA LEU A 501 24.67 20.66 -7.66
C LEU A 501 23.65 21.67 -7.13
N GLY A 502 23.63 21.91 -5.81
CA GLY A 502 22.79 22.93 -5.18
C GLY A 502 23.12 24.33 -5.69
N TRP A 503 24.41 24.67 -5.78
CA TRP A 503 24.85 25.94 -6.33
C TRP A 503 24.45 26.10 -7.80
N LEU A 504 24.67 25.08 -8.64
CA LEU A 504 24.26 25.10 -10.05
C LEU A 504 22.77 25.37 -10.20
N VAL A 505 21.98 24.69 -9.38
CA VAL A 505 20.54 24.84 -9.34
C VAL A 505 20.14 26.24 -8.87
N ASP A 506 20.69 26.73 -7.77
CA ASP A 506 20.35 28.02 -7.18
C ASP A 506 20.68 29.20 -8.11
N ASN A 507 21.68 29.05 -8.98
CA ASN A 507 22.10 30.10 -9.91
C ASN A 507 21.45 29.98 -11.30
N TYR A 508 21.12 28.77 -11.76
CA TYR A 508 20.71 28.56 -13.16
C TYR A 508 19.28 28.03 -13.33
N ALA A 509 18.67 27.42 -12.31
CA ALA A 509 17.33 26.83 -12.46
C ALA A 509 16.27 27.89 -12.82
N GLY A 510 16.42 29.14 -12.36
CA GLY A 510 15.52 30.25 -12.67
C GLY A 510 15.41 30.58 -14.16
N SER A 511 16.42 30.20 -14.95
CA SER A 511 16.45 30.39 -16.39
C SER A 511 15.90 29.20 -17.16
N MET A 512 15.55 28.09 -16.51
CA MET A 512 15.19 26.82 -17.13
C MET A 512 13.70 26.49 -16.98
N THR A 513 13.16 25.77 -17.96
CA THR A 513 11.91 25.03 -17.77
C THR A 513 12.13 23.81 -16.86
N PRO A 514 11.07 23.26 -16.24
CA PRO A 514 11.19 22.05 -15.41
C PRO A 514 11.89 20.88 -16.11
N GLU A 515 11.58 20.66 -17.39
CA GLU A 515 12.14 19.59 -18.21
C GLU A 515 13.63 19.83 -18.51
N GLN A 516 14.01 21.08 -18.79
CA GLN A 516 15.42 21.46 -18.97
C GLN A 516 16.21 21.27 -17.68
N LEU A 517 15.63 21.62 -16.53
CA LEU A 517 16.28 21.43 -15.24
C LEU A 517 16.46 19.95 -14.90
N GLU A 518 15.44 19.10 -15.17
CA GLU A 518 15.56 17.65 -15.01
C GLU A 518 16.74 17.10 -15.81
N LYS A 519 16.81 17.48 -17.09
CA LYS A 519 17.86 17.06 -18.00
C LYS A 519 19.23 17.56 -17.54
N ALA A 520 19.33 18.82 -17.11
CA ALA A 520 20.56 19.39 -16.59
C ALA A 520 21.07 18.66 -15.36
N VAL A 521 20.19 18.34 -14.41
CA VAL A 521 20.54 17.56 -13.21
C VAL A 521 20.88 16.11 -13.55
N ALA A 522 20.17 15.52 -14.51
CA ALA A 522 20.45 14.17 -15.00
C ALA A 522 21.83 14.07 -15.67
N ASP A 523 22.15 15.00 -16.57
CA ASP A 523 23.42 15.04 -17.29
C ASP A 523 24.57 15.41 -16.33
N TYR A 524 24.36 16.33 -15.39
CA TYR A 524 25.32 16.60 -14.31
C TYR A 524 25.61 15.35 -13.48
N THR A 525 24.58 14.67 -12.99
CA THR A 525 24.72 13.45 -12.15
C THR A 525 25.48 12.37 -12.93
N LYS A 526 25.12 12.17 -14.19
CA LYS A 526 25.81 11.24 -15.10
C LYS A 526 27.28 11.61 -15.29
N SER A 527 27.60 12.90 -15.38
CA SER A 527 28.98 13.39 -15.54
C SER A 527 29.86 13.14 -14.31
N LYS A 528 29.29 13.09 -13.11
CA LYS A 528 30.01 12.76 -11.86
C LYS A 528 30.28 11.26 -11.70
N GLY A 529 29.54 10.41 -12.42
CA GLY A 529 29.71 8.97 -12.45
C GLY A 529 29.00 8.21 -11.31
N PRO A 530 28.96 6.86 -11.41
CA PRO A 530 28.15 6.02 -10.53
C PRO A 530 28.61 6.02 -9.07
N GLU A 531 29.89 6.26 -8.79
CA GLU A 531 30.41 6.31 -7.41
C GLU A 531 29.91 7.54 -6.64
N TRP A 532 29.84 8.69 -7.32
CA TRP A 532 29.26 9.91 -6.74
C TRP A 532 27.79 9.66 -6.38
N GLU A 533 27.01 9.12 -7.33
CA GLU A 533 25.61 8.78 -7.11
C GLU A 533 25.40 7.76 -5.98
N ALA A 534 26.21 6.71 -5.92
CA ALA A 534 26.14 5.70 -4.85
C ALA A 534 26.43 6.31 -3.48
N LYS A 535 27.42 7.21 -3.38
CA LYS A 535 27.73 7.94 -2.14
C LYS A 535 26.57 8.84 -1.70
N GLY A 536 25.99 9.59 -2.63
CA GLY A 536 24.83 10.45 -2.34
C GLY A 536 23.62 9.66 -1.86
N LYS A 537 23.28 8.56 -2.55
CA LYS A 537 22.21 7.64 -2.13
C LYS A 537 22.48 7.05 -0.74
N ALA A 538 23.71 6.59 -0.47
CA ALA A 538 24.06 6.03 0.83
C ALA A 538 23.94 7.05 1.97
N LEU A 539 24.35 8.31 1.74
CA LEU A 539 24.18 9.40 2.71
C LEU A 539 22.70 9.74 2.94
N GLN A 540 21.90 9.79 1.87
CA GLN A 540 20.45 10.02 1.95
C GLN A 540 19.73 8.88 2.69
N ASP A 541 20.08 7.62 2.39
CA ASP A 541 19.53 6.44 3.07
C ASP A 541 19.90 6.44 4.56
N LYS A 542 21.13 6.82 4.88
CA LYS A 542 21.58 6.99 6.26
C LYS A 542 20.77 8.07 6.97
N LEU A 543 20.57 9.25 6.36
CA LEU A 543 19.70 10.30 6.91
C LEU A 543 18.26 9.83 7.11
N ALA A 544 17.69 9.09 6.16
CA ALA A 544 16.34 8.54 6.28
C ALA A 544 16.23 7.54 7.44
N SER A 545 17.20 6.64 7.58
CA SER A 545 17.24 5.67 8.68
C SER A 545 17.45 6.36 10.04
N GLN A 546 18.29 7.39 10.09
CA GLN A 546 18.46 8.19 11.30
C GLN A 546 17.17 8.92 11.70
N GLY A 547 16.46 9.47 10.72
CA GLY A 547 15.18 10.18 10.93
C GLY A 547 14.08 9.25 11.42
N GLU A 548 13.98 8.06 10.83
CA GLU A 548 13.05 7.00 11.27
C GLU A 548 13.27 6.62 12.75
N SER A 549 14.52 6.33 13.12
CA SER A 549 14.85 6.00 14.51
C SER A 549 14.54 7.19 15.44
N LEU A 550 14.89 8.41 15.04
CA LEU A 550 14.68 9.61 15.85
C LEU A 550 13.19 9.91 16.05
N GLN A 551 12.35 9.73 15.02
CA GLN A 551 10.89 9.87 15.17
C GLN A 551 10.36 8.93 16.25
N SER A 552 10.79 7.66 16.24
CA SER A 552 10.39 6.68 17.26
C SER A 552 10.84 7.09 18.68
N GLN A 553 12.06 7.61 18.80
CA GLN A 553 12.60 8.13 20.06
C GLN A 553 11.80 9.33 20.58
N LEU A 554 11.48 10.29 19.69
CA LEU A 554 10.66 11.46 20.00
C LEU A 554 9.26 11.06 20.43
N ALA A 555 8.60 10.16 19.69
CA ALA A 555 7.28 9.63 20.03
C ALA A 555 7.28 8.96 21.42
N THR A 556 8.34 8.23 21.75
CA THR A 556 8.49 7.59 23.06
C THR A 556 8.71 8.61 24.18
N LEU A 557 9.54 9.64 23.97
CA LEU A 557 9.69 10.73 24.94
C LEU A 557 8.40 11.55 25.12
N GLY A 558 7.58 11.64 24.08
CA GLY A 558 6.27 12.28 24.13
C GLY A 558 5.33 11.66 25.17
N GLN A 559 5.53 10.39 25.53
CA GLN A 559 4.75 9.68 26.54
C GLN A 559 5.09 10.08 27.99
N LEU A 560 6.19 10.81 28.21
CA LEU A 560 6.48 11.39 29.52
C LEU A 560 5.48 12.51 29.84
N PRO A 561 5.11 12.71 31.11
CA PRO A 561 4.24 13.81 31.50
C PRO A 561 4.77 15.17 31.01
N PRO A 562 3.89 16.10 30.60
CA PRO A 562 4.29 17.48 30.32
C PRO A 562 5.05 18.07 31.50
N ASN A 563 6.11 18.85 31.23
CA ASN A 563 7.01 19.43 32.23
C ASN A 563 7.83 18.42 33.06
N ALA A 564 7.91 17.15 32.64
CA ALA A 564 8.88 16.22 33.24
C ALA A 564 10.30 16.83 33.17
N PRO A 565 11.12 16.71 34.23
CA PRO A 565 12.45 17.33 34.28
C PRO A 565 13.26 17.05 33.02
N GLY A 566 13.76 18.11 32.36
CA GLY A 566 14.58 18.02 31.15
C GLY A 566 13.83 17.73 29.84
N ARG A 567 12.59 17.23 29.87
CA ARG A 567 11.84 16.78 28.68
C ARG A 567 11.70 17.87 27.63
N ASP A 568 11.09 19.00 28.00
CA ASP A 568 10.75 20.04 27.02
C ASP A 568 12.01 20.71 26.45
N LYS A 569 13.11 20.75 27.22
CA LYS A 569 14.41 21.20 26.70
C LYS A 569 14.96 20.20 25.68
N ALA A 570 14.98 18.90 26.01
CA ALA A 570 15.50 17.87 25.12
C ALA A 570 14.71 17.82 23.79
N LEU A 571 13.38 17.94 23.86
CA LEU A 571 12.53 18.01 22.66
C LEU A 571 12.80 19.29 21.85
N ALA A 572 12.87 20.46 22.48
CA ALA A 572 13.16 21.71 21.77
C ALA A 572 14.55 21.70 21.13
N ASP A 573 15.58 21.20 21.83
CA ASP A 573 16.95 21.09 21.33
C ASP A 573 17.04 20.20 20.08
N VAL A 574 16.19 19.18 19.95
CA VAL A 574 16.10 18.33 18.76
C VAL A 574 15.29 18.99 17.65
N LEU A 575 14.11 19.53 17.96
CA LEU A 575 13.21 20.12 16.97
C LEU A 575 13.79 21.39 16.33
N ASN A 576 14.61 22.14 17.07
CA ASN A 576 15.28 23.34 16.57
C ASN A 576 16.47 23.03 15.64
N ASP A 577 16.89 21.77 15.53
CA ASP A 577 18.06 21.40 14.71
C ASP A 577 17.66 21.22 13.23
N PRO A 578 18.21 22.03 12.31
CA PRO A 578 17.90 21.92 10.89
C PRO A 578 18.30 20.57 10.27
N ALA A 579 19.38 19.95 10.76
CA ALA A 579 19.80 18.63 10.28
C ALA A 579 18.81 17.54 10.68
N VAL A 580 18.18 17.68 11.86
CA VAL A 580 17.08 16.81 12.28
C VAL A 580 15.86 17.00 11.37
N ALA A 581 15.52 18.24 11.03
CA ALA A 581 14.42 18.51 10.10
C ALA A 581 14.65 17.86 8.74
N LEU A 582 15.86 18.00 8.18
CA LEU A 582 16.26 17.30 6.95
C LEU A 582 16.12 15.78 7.09
N SER A 583 16.65 15.20 8.17
CA SER A 583 16.63 13.76 8.41
C SER A 583 15.20 13.20 8.54
N LEU A 584 14.33 13.85 9.32
CA LEU A 584 12.93 13.49 9.47
C LEU A 584 12.15 13.61 8.16
N LYS A 585 12.32 14.73 7.44
CA LYS A 585 11.70 14.92 6.13
C LYS A 585 12.15 13.84 5.14
N THR A 586 13.44 13.56 5.07
CA THR A 586 13.99 12.51 4.20
C THR A 586 13.40 11.13 4.57
N ALA A 587 13.21 10.85 5.86
CA ALA A 587 12.57 9.63 6.33
C ALA A 587 11.10 9.55 5.89
N TRP A 588 10.33 10.64 6.02
CA TRP A 588 8.93 10.70 5.59
C TRP A 588 8.77 10.57 4.08
N ASP A 589 9.64 11.23 3.31
CA ASP A 589 9.61 11.18 1.84
C ASP A 589 9.91 9.76 1.33
N LYS A 590 10.92 9.08 1.92
CA LYS A 590 11.29 7.70 1.54
C LYS A 590 10.35 6.65 2.12
N LYS A 591 9.80 6.88 3.32
CA LYS A 591 8.92 5.95 4.04
C LYS A 591 7.67 6.67 4.55
N PRO A 592 6.70 7.01 3.67
CA PRO A 592 5.47 7.69 4.07
C PRO A 592 4.64 6.93 5.12
N ALA A 593 4.81 5.59 5.18
CA ALA A 593 4.18 4.74 6.20
C ALA A 593 4.56 5.12 7.64
N LEU A 594 5.68 5.84 7.86
CA LEU A 594 6.05 6.37 9.18
C LEU A 594 5.05 7.40 9.72
N LEU A 595 4.30 8.06 8.83
CA LEU A 595 3.26 9.02 9.17
C LEU A 595 1.87 8.36 9.24
N ASP A 596 1.80 7.05 9.03
CA ASP A 596 0.57 6.28 9.11
C ASP A 596 0.49 5.46 10.41
N GLY A 597 -0.72 5.03 10.74
CA GLY A 597 -1.02 4.24 11.92
C GLY A 597 -0.56 4.89 13.24
N LYS A 598 -0.22 4.03 14.21
CA LYS A 598 0.13 4.45 15.56
C LYS A 598 1.38 5.33 15.64
N SER A 599 2.41 5.04 14.85
CA SER A 599 3.66 5.81 14.86
C SER A 599 3.42 7.26 14.43
N GLY A 600 2.64 7.46 13.36
CA GLY A 600 2.22 8.79 12.93
C GLY A 600 1.34 9.50 13.96
N ASP A 601 0.40 8.78 14.60
CA ASP A 601 -0.46 9.36 15.64
C ASP A 601 0.32 9.82 16.87
N ASP A 602 1.30 9.03 17.33
CA ASP A 602 2.14 9.40 18.47
C ASP A 602 2.99 10.64 18.16
N LEU A 603 3.50 10.75 16.92
CA LEU A 603 4.19 11.95 16.46
C LEU A 603 3.25 13.17 16.43
N LEU A 604 2.07 13.05 15.82
CA LEU A 604 1.10 14.15 15.76
C LEU A 604 0.69 14.60 17.17
N HIS A 605 0.48 13.66 18.09
CA HIS A 605 0.19 13.97 19.49
C HIS A 605 1.32 14.72 20.19
N LEU A 606 2.58 14.31 19.96
CA LEU A 606 3.75 15.03 20.47
C LEU A 606 3.81 16.46 19.93
N LEU A 607 3.65 16.64 18.62
CA LEU A 607 3.71 17.96 17.97
C LEU A 607 2.48 18.85 18.27
N ALA A 608 1.41 18.23 18.77
CA ALA A 608 0.22 18.92 19.30
C ALA A 608 0.33 19.26 20.80
N ASP A 609 1.33 18.75 21.51
CA ASP A 609 1.52 19.01 22.94
C ASP A 609 1.75 20.52 23.15
N PRO A 610 0.93 21.20 23.98
CA PRO A 610 1.10 22.62 24.27
C PRO A 610 2.50 22.99 24.80
N THR A 611 3.18 22.09 25.53
CA THR A 611 4.54 22.38 26.04
C THR A 611 5.61 22.26 24.97
N VAL A 612 5.31 21.61 23.85
CA VAL A 612 6.19 21.48 22.68
C VAL A 612 5.86 22.58 21.67
N ARG A 613 4.61 22.64 21.20
CA ARG A 613 4.16 23.58 20.17
C ARG A 613 4.17 25.03 20.64
N GLY A 614 3.81 25.26 21.91
CA GLY A 614 3.82 26.57 22.56
C GLY A 614 5.13 26.87 23.30
N SER A 615 6.16 26.04 23.13
CA SER A 615 7.42 26.23 23.84
C SER A 615 8.10 27.53 23.45
N THR A 616 8.44 28.37 24.44
CA THR A 616 9.28 29.56 24.22
C THR A 616 10.71 29.22 23.81
N LYS A 617 11.13 27.95 24.00
CA LYS A 617 12.44 27.45 23.58
C LYS A 617 12.47 27.07 22.10
N LEU A 618 11.32 27.00 21.43
CA LEU A 618 11.24 26.66 20.02
C LEU A 618 11.66 27.86 19.17
N THR A 619 12.64 27.67 18.29
CA THR A 619 13.04 28.63 17.27
C THR A 619 12.13 28.52 16.05
N ASP A 620 12.32 29.39 15.06
CA ASP A 620 11.58 29.32 13.80
C ASP A 620 11.85 28.00 13.05
N ALA A 621 13.06 27.45 13.15
CA ALA A 621 13.40 26.12 12.62
C ALA A 621 12.51 25.02 13.23
N GLY A 622 12.30 25.04 14.55
CA GLY A 622 11.43 24.09 15.24
C GLY A 622 9.95 24.26 14.89
N ARG A 623 9.46 25.50 14.81
CA ARG A 623 8.09 25.80 14.35
C ARG A 623 7.85 25.30 12.92
N LYS A 624 8.86 25.49 12.07
CA LYS A 624 8.87 25.05 10.67
C LYS A 624 8.81 23.53 10.53
N LEU A 625 9.62 22.79 11.29
CA LEU A 625 9.58 21.33 11.33
C LEU A 625 8.20 20.82 11.75
N ILE A 626 7.57 21.44 12.76
CA ILE A 626 6.21 21.10 13.17
C ILE A 626 5.22 21.27 12.01
N ALA A 627 5.30 22.36 11.25
CA ALA A 627 4.43 22.59 10.09
C ALA A 627 4.72 21.61 8.93
N GLN A 628 5.99 21.29 8.68
CA GLN A 628 6.42 20.31 7.68
C GLN A 628 5.89 18.90 7.99
N ALA A 629 5.83 18.52 9.27
CA ALA A 629 5.25 17.22 9.66
C ALA A 629 3.77 17.11 9.27
N GLY A 630 2.98 18.18 9.45
CA GLY A 630 1.58 18.21 9.02
C GLY A 630 1.42 18.14 7.50
N THR A 631 2.28 18.84 6.77
CA THR A 631 2.34 18.78 5.31
C THR A 631 2.67 17.37 4.82
N SER A 632 3.72 16.77 5.38
CA SER A 632 4.16 15.42 5.04
C SER A 632 3.11 14.38 5.41
N PHE A 633 2.39 14.57 6.53
CA PHE A 633 1.30 13.69 6.93
C PHE A 633 0.18 13.68 5.91
N VAL A 634 -0.29 14.86 5.51
CA VAL A 634 -1.34 15.00 4.50
C VAL A 634 -0.85 14.45 3.16
N GLN A 635 0.38 14.76 2.74
CA GLN A 635 0.97 14.23 1.52
C GLN A 635 1.09 12.70 1.53
N ALA A 636 1.42 12.09 2.67
CA ALA A 636 1.45 10.64 2.82
C ALA A 636 0.06 10.01 2.62
N GLN A 637 -1.00 10.63 3.13
CA GLN A 637 -2.38 10.20 2.86
C GLN A 637 -2.74 10.39 1.38
N ILE A 638 -2.29 11.50 0.81
CA ILE A 638 -2.54 11.84 -0.59
C ILE A 638 -1.91 10.83 -1.56
N ASN A 639 -0.67 10.45 -1.28
CA ASN A 639 0.07 9.50 -2.10
C ASN A 639 -0.60 8.12 -2.18
N GLN A 640 -1.45 7.74 -1.22
CA GLN A 640 -2.17 6.47 -1.26
C GLN A 640 -3.21 6.38 -2.39
N PHE A 641 -3.63 7.51 -2.95
CA PHE A 641 -4.59 7.57 -4.04
C PHE A 641 -3.99 8.00 -5.39
N LYS A 642 -2.66 8.12 -5.51
CA LYS A 642 -2.00 8.51 -6.78
C LYS A 642 -2.38 7.61 -7.97
N ASP A 643 -2.68 6.34 -7.70
CA ASP A 643 -3.07 5.32 -8.69
C ASP A 643 -4.58 5.00 -8.61
N PHE A 644 -5.42 5.96 -8.17
CA PHE A 644 -6.85 5.76 -8.00
C PHE A 644 -7.54 5.42 -9.33
N LYS A 645 -8.35 4.36 -9.32
CA LYS A 645 -9.17 3.94 -10.45
C LYS A 645 -10.66 4.04 -10.09
N PRO A 646 -11.45 4.89 -10.78
CA PRO A 646 -12.89 4.96 -10.55
C PRO A 646 -13.55 3.58 -10.70
N GLY A 647 -14.36 3.17 -9.73
CA GLY A 647 -15.08 1.89 -9.74
C GLY A 647 -14.30 0.66 -9.24
N ASP A 648 -13.00 0.81 -8.90
CA ASP A 648 -12.19 -0.26 -8.33
C ASP A 648 -12.34 -0.33 -6.80
N ALA A 649 -12.73 -1.50 -6.26
CA ALA A 649 -12.95 -1.70 -4.83
C ALA A 649 -11.69 -1.49 -3.99
N ALA A 650 -10.51 -1.84 -4.53
CA ALA A 650 -9.24 -1.65 -3.81
C ALA A 650 -8.84 -0.16 -3.74
N SER A 651 -9.08 0.60 -4.82
CA SER A 651 -8.93 2.06 -4.88
C SER A 651 -9.86 2.77 -3.90
N ALA A 652 -11.12 2.34 -3.84
CA ALA A 652 -12.09 2.86 -2.87
C ALA A 652 -11.65 2.60 -1.42
N ALA A 653 -11.19 1.38 -1.11
CA ALA A 653 -10.69 1.05 0.22
C ALA A 653 -9.44 1.86 0.62
N ARG A 654 -8.53 2.17 -0.32
CA ARG A 654 -7.36 3.05 -0.06
C ARG A 654 -7.79 4.48 0.23
N LEU A 655 -8.73 5.02 -0.54
CA LEU A 655 -9.29 6.35 -0.32
C LEU A 655 -9.98 6.45 1.04
N ASP A 656 -10.77 5.44 1.40
CA ASP A 656 -11.45 5.38 2.70
C ASP A 656 -10.45 5.42 3.86
N ARG A 657 -9.36 4.65 3.76
CA ARG A 657 -8.29 4.70 4.76
C ARG A 657 -7.63 6.07 4.83
N ALA A 658 -7.26 6.65 3.69
CA ALA A 658 -6.63 7.98 3.65
C ALA A 658 -7.53 9.07 4.26
N MET A 659 -8.82 9.06 3.93
CA MET A 659 -9.80 10.00 4.51
C MET A 659 -9.98 9.77 6.01
N ALA A 660 -10.09 8.51 6.45
CA ALA A 660 -10.18 8.16 7.87
C ALA A 660 -8.95 8.66 8.67
N ARG A 661 -7.77 8.67 8.05
CA ARG A 661 -6.55 9.23 8.66
C ARG A 661 -6.57 10.76 8.71
N LEU A 662 -7.07 11.42 7.66
CA LEU A 662 -7.26 12.88 7.64
C LEU A 662 -8.32 13.38 8.62
N GLU A 663 -9.25 12.54 9.08
CA GLU A 663 -10.21 12.89 10.14
C GLU A 663 -9.82 12.35 11.53
N SER A 664 -8.58 11.86 11.69
CA SER A 664 -8.16 11.22 12.94
C SER A 664 -8.18 12.20 14.12
N PRO A 665 -8.49 11.72 15.35
CA PRO A 665 -8.42 12.56 16.54
C PRO A 665 -7.03 13.18 16.77
N ALA A 666 -5.96 12.43 16.43
CA ALA A 666 -4.59 12.89 16.54
C ALA A 666 -4.33 14.08 15.61
N PHE A 667 -4.81 14.00 14.36
CA PHE A 667 -4.66 15.07 13.39
C PHE A 667 -5.54 16.29 13.73
N ALA A 668 -6.77 16.10 14.21
CA ALA A 668 -7.60 17.20 14.73
C ALA A 668 -6.89 17.98 15.85
N LYS A 669 -6.30 17.25 16.80
CA LYS A 669 -5.52 17.85 17.89
C LYS A 669 -4.30 18.58 17.37
N TYR A 670 -3.57 18.00 16.42
CA TYR A 670 -2.42 18.65 15.76
C TYR A 670 -2.82 19.93 15.03
N LEU A 671 -3.97 19.97 14.38
CA LEU A 671 -4.46 21.17 13.71
C LEU A 671 -4.98 22.23 14.70
N GLY A 672 -5.27 21.85 15.94
CA GLY A 672 -5.92 22.73 16.92
C GLY A 672 -7.39 22.97 16.59
N VAL A 673 -8.06 22.01 15.95
CA VAL A 673 -9.47 22.11 15.52
C VAL A 673 -10.34 21.07 16.22
N LYS A 674 -11.65 21.31 16.27
CA LYS A 674 -12.58 20.32 16.81
C LYS A 674 -12.66 19.12 15.87
N GLN A 675 -12.81 17.93 16.45
CA GLN A 675 -12.89 16.69 15.67
C GLN A 675 -14.10 16.67 14.73
N ASP A 676 -15.26 17.17 15.16
CA ASP A 676 -16.47 17.19 14.32
C ASP A 676 -16.36 18.18 13.15
N ASP A 677 -15.69 19.32 13.36
CA ASP A 677 -15.45 20.29 12.30
C ASP A 677 -14.49 19.71 11.25
N LEU A 678 -13.45 18.98 11.68
CA LEU A 678 -12.53 18.28 10.77
C LEU A 678 -13.21 17.16 9.99
N LYS A 679 -14.04 16.33 10.65
CA LYS A 679 -14.84 15.30 9.97
C LYS A 679 -15.73 15.90 8.89
N SER A 680 -16.36 17.03 9.16
CA SER A 680 -17.21 17.75 8.20
C SER A 680 -16.39 18.28 7.02
N ALA A 681 -15.21 18.84 7.28
CA ALA A 681 -14.29 19.27 6.25
C ALA A 681 -13.76 18.12 5.38
N VAL A 682 -13.44 16.97 5.97
CA VAL A 682 -13.02 15.76 5.25
C VAL A 682 -14.18 15.12 4.49
N ALA A 683 -15.41 15.19 5.01
CA ALA A 683 -16.60 14.76 4.29
C ALA A 683 -16.84 15.61 3.03
N GLU A 684 -16.61 16.93 3.11
CA GLU A 684 -16.67 17.80 1.93
C GLU A 684 -15.52 17.51 0.95
N LEU A 685 -14.31 17.28 1.47
CA LEU A 685 -13.14 16.86 0.69
C LEU A 685 -13.43 15.56 -0.09
N ARG A 686 -14.14 14.61 0.53
CA ARG A 686 -14.56 13.35 -0.10
C ARG A 686 -15.47 13.57 -1.31
N LYS A 687 -16.23 14.66 -1.39
CA LYS A 687 -17.04 14.97 -2.58
C LYS A 687 -16.21 15.34 -3.80
N LEU A 688 -14.92 15.64 -3.62
CA LEU A 688 -13.96 15.83 -4.71
C LEU A 688 -13.47 14.51 -5.32
N THR A 689 -13.92 13.36 -4.80
CA THR A 689 -13.54 12.05 -5.32
C THR A 689 -13.92 11.93 -6.80
N PRO A 690 -13.01 11.46 -7.66
CA PRO A 690 -13.26 11.37 -9.09
C PRO A 690 -14.35 10.37 -9.46
N GLN A 691 -15.22 10.75 -10.39
CA GLN A 691 -16.23 9.88 -10.99
C GLN A 691 -15.92 9.61 -12.46
N ALA A 692 -16.37 8.46 -12.97
CA ALA A 692 -16.17 8.10 -14.36
C ALA A 692 -16.86 9.11 -15.28
N GLY A 693 -16.09 9.76 -16.16
CA GLY A 693 -16.59 10.78 -17.10
C GLY A 693 -16.60 12.23 -16.58
N ASP A 694 -16.02 12.51 -15.41
CA ASP A 694 -15.89 13.89 -14.90
C ASP A 694 -15.07 14.78 -15.88
N THR A 695 -15.55 16.02 -16.10
CA THR A 695 -14.83 17.05 -16.87
C THR A 695 -14.00 17.96 -15.96
N VAL A 696 -13.07 18.73 -16.56
CA VAL A 696 -12.24 19.72 -15.87
C VAL A 696 -13.11 20.76 -15.15
N GLU A 697 -14.18 21.22 -15.80
CA GLU A 697 -15.10 22.23 -15.24
C GLU A 697 -15.89 21.69 -14.05
N VAL A 698 -16.24 20.40 -14.06
CA VAL A 698 -16.93 19.75 -12.94
C VAL A 698 -15.99 19.60 -11.75
N ALA A 699 -14.75 19.16 -11.98
CA ALA A 699 -13.73 19.08 -10.92
C ALA A 699 -13.43 20.46 -10.31
N ALA A 700 -13.29 21.49 -11.16
CA ALA A 700 -13.07 22.87 -10.73
C ALA A 700 -14.25 23.44 -9.94
N ARG A 701 -15.48 23.14 -10.35
CA ARG A 701 -16.69 23.56 -9.61
C ARG A 701 -16.74 22.91 -8.23
N ARG A 702 -16.55 21.59 -8.13
CA ARG A 702 -16.55 20.90 -6.83
C ARG A 702 -15.43 21.42 -5.92
N LEU A 703 -14.25 21.70 -6.47
CA LEU A 703 -13.13 22.29 -5.74
C LEU A 703 -13.44 23.72 -5.25
N LYS A 704 -14.12 24.52 -6.06
CA LYS A 704 -14.62 25.84 -5.67
C LYS A 704 -15.65 25.73 -4.54
N ASP A 705 -16.61 24.82 -4.66
CA ASP A 705 -17.63 24.59 -3.63
C ASP A 705 -16.99 24.16 -2.30
N PHE A 706 -15.99 23.27 -2.36
CA PHE A 706 -15.18 22.88 -1.20
C PHE A 706 -14.41 24.06 -0.60
N ASN A 707 -13.79 24.90 -1.42
CA ASN A 707 -13.07 26.08 -0.95
C ASN A 707 -14.00 27.11 -0.29
N GLU A 708 -15.18 27.33 -0.88
CA GLU A 708 -16.24 28.18 -0.30
C GLU A 708 -16.73 27.62 1.04
N PHE A 709 -16.91 26.31 1.15
CA PHE A 709 -17.28 25.63 2.40
C PHE A 709 -16.24 25.83 3.52
N LEU A 710 -14.94 25.81 3.19
CA LEU A 710 -13.85 26.07 4.14
C LEU A 710 -13.66 27.57 4.47
N SER A 711 -14.27 28.49 3.73
CA SER A 711 -14.07 29.94 3.90
C SER A 711 -14.95 30.54 5.00
N SER A 712 -14.53 31.69 5.57
CA SER A 712 -15.30 32.41 6.58
C SER A 712 -16.67 32.90 6.08
N ASP A 713 -16.80 33.15 4.78
CA ASP A 713 -17.98 33.81 4.19
C ASP A 713 -19.09 32.82 3.79
N GLY A 714 -18.71 31.60 3.38
CA GLY A 714 -19.60 30.48 3.07
C GLY A 714 -19.85 29.50 4.22
N GLY A 715 -19.38 29.84 5.43
CA GLY A 715 -18.90 28.90 6.45
C GLY A 715 -19.73 27.65 6.75
N LEU A 716 -19.02 26.57 7.09
CA LEU A 716 -19.45 25.33 7.75
C LEU A 716 -20.70 25.48 8.65
N GLY A 717 -20.76 26.56 9.45
CA GLY A 717 -21.89 26.87 10.34
C GLY A 717 -23.21 27.26 9.64
N LYS A 718 -23.16 27.88 8.45
CA LYS A 718 -24.35 28.19 7.63
C LYS A 718 -24.90 26.94 6.92
N ASN A 719 -24.02 26.11 6.36
CA ASN A 719 -24.40 24.98 5.50
C ASN A 719 -24.81 23.71 6.28
N MET A 720 -24.38 23.56 7.54
CA MET A 720 -24.76 22.40 8.38
C MET A 720 -26.08 22.58 9.15
N GLY A 721 -26.85 23.66 8.92
CA GLY A 721 -28.15 23.85 9.56
C GLY A 721 -28.09 23.92 11.09
N LEU A 722 -26.93 24.27 11.67
CA LEU A 722 -26.74 24.47 13.10
C LEU A 722 -27.42 25.78 13.53
N GLN A 723 -28.75 25.76 13.61
CA GLN A 723 -29.51 26.76 14.36
C GLN A 723 -29.27 26.51 15.85
N LEU A 724 -28.16 27.04 16.31
CA LEU A 724 -27.77 27.04 17.69
C LEU A 724 -28.52 28.18 18.40
N LYS A 725 -29.66 27.83 19.00
CA LYS A 725 -30.34 28.69 19.96
C LYS A 725 -29.56 28.67 21.26
N ASP A 726 -29.35 29.84 21.83
CA ASP A 726 -28.84 29.99 23.18
C ASP A 726 -29.72 29.15 24.16
N PRO A 727 -29.15 28.23 24.96
CA PRO A 727 -29.92 27.33 25.81
C PRO A 727 -30.60 28.03 27.00
N VAL A 728 -30.27 29.30 27.24
CA VAL A 728 -30.84 30.15 28.29
C VAL A 728 -31.87 31.13 27.72
N THR A 729 -31.64 31.67 26.52
CA THR A 729 -32.48 32.76 25.97
C THR A 729 -33.31 32.37 24.75
N GLY A 730 -33.06 31.23 24.11
CA GLY A 730 -33.84 30.71 22.98
C GLY A 730 -33.77 31.55 21.69
N LYS A 731 -33.00 32.63 21.67
CA LYS A 731 -32.79 33.49 20.49
C LYS A 731 -31.68 32.92 19.59
N PRO A 732 -31.69 33.22 18.27
CA PRO A 732 -30.56 32.92 17.40
C PRO A 732 -29.36 33.76 17.87
N GLY A 733 -28.38 33.12 18.50
CA GLY A 733 -27.20 33.76 19.06
C GLY A 733 -25.95 33.10 18.51
N LEU A 734 -25.06 33.91 17.93
CA LEU A 734 -23.70 33.50 17.56
C LEU A 734 -23.04 32.87 18.79
N TYR A 735 -22.65 31.61 18.68
CA TYR A 735 -21.65 31.06 19.60
C TYR A 735 -20.39 31.93 19.46
N GLU A 736 -20.14 32.79 20.44
CA GLU A 736 -18.82 33.38 20.69
C GLU A 736 -17.86 32.28 21.18
N GLY A 737 -17.50 31.38 20.27
CA GLY A 737 -16.22 30.69 20.34
C GLY A 737 -15.33 31.33 19.28
N LYS A 738 -14.36 32.15 19.69
CA LYS A 738 -13.48 32.95 18.82
C LYS A 738 -12.69 32.18 17.74
N GLU A 739 -12.84 30.86 17.62
CA GLU A 739 -11.95 29.99 16.83
C GLU A 739 -12.65 29.09 15.78
N GLY A 740 -13.93 28.73 15.93
CA GLY A 740 -14.56 27.70 15.08
C GLY A 740 -14.79 28.08 13.60
N LEU A 741 -15.09 29.36 13.33
CA LEU A 741 -15.32 29.87 11.97
C LEU A 741 -14.02 30.34 11.26
N LYS A 742 -12.92 30.50 12.00
CA LYS A 742 -11.59 30.86 11.45
C LYS A 742 -10.64 29.67 11.36
N ALA A 743 -10.94 28.56 12.03
CA ALA A 743 -10.06 27.38 12.11
C ALA A 743 -9.60 26.86 10.74
N PHE A 744 -10.45 26.92 9.70
CA PHE A 744 -10.13 26.49 8.33
C PHE A 744 -10.03 27.65 7.34
N ASP A 745 -9.90 28.89 7.82
CA ASP A 745 -9.66 30.03 6.94
C ASP A 745 -8.42 29.78 6.06
N LYS A 746 -8.38 30.41 4.89
CA LYS A 746 -7.24 30.27 3.98
C LYS A 746 -5.91 30.54 4.68
N SER A 747 -5.86 31.43 5.69
CA SER A 747 -4.65 31.81 6.45
C SER A 747 -4.20 30.82 7.51
N THR A 748 -5.02 29.84 7.88
CA THR A 748 -4.66 28.87 8.92
C THR A 748 -4.02 27.62 8.34
N LEU A 749 -3.15 26.98 9.13
CA LEU A 749 -2.51 25.71 8.75
C LEU A 749 -3.54 24.64 8.35
N ALA A 750 -4.64 24.52 9.09
CA ALA A 750 -5.69 23.54 8.82
C ALA A 750 -6.41 23.83 7.50
N GLY A 751 -6.80 25.08 7.27
CA GLY A 751 -7.44 25.49 6.02
C GLY A 751 -6.53 25.32 4.81
N GLN A 752 -5.24 25.59 4.99
CA GLN A 752 -4.22 25.44 3.96
C GLN A 752 -3.99 23.98 3.58
N LEU A 753 -3.79 23.12 4.58
CA LEU A 753 -3.55 21.70 4.36
C LEU A 753 -4.72 21.01 3.65
N LEU A 754 -5.96 21.33 4.05
CA LEU A 754 -7.15 20.75 3.42
C LEU A 754 -7.39 21.27 2.00
N ARG A 755 -7.11 22.55 1.71
CA ARG A 755 -7.17 23.07 0.34
C ARG A 755 -6.13 22.43 -0.56
N GLY A 756 -4.91 22.23 -0.07
CA GLY A 756 -3.88 21.46 -0.78
C GLY A 756 -4.34 20.03 -1.08
N ALA A 757 -4.97 19.35 -0.10
CA ALA A 757 -5.55 18.03 -0.32
C ALA A 757 -6.70 18.03 -1.33
N GLY A 758 -7.51 19.09 -1.34
CA GLY A 758 -8.61 19.24 -2.29
C GLY A 758 -8.14 19.42 -3.73
N VAL A 759 -7.13 20.27 -3.94
CA VAL A 759 -6.45 20.41 -5.23
C VAL A 759 -5.86 19.06 -5.66
N ALA A 760 -5.26 18.34 -4.72
CA ALA A 760 -4.67 17.03 -4.97
C ALA A 760 -5.66 16.00 -5.50
N LEU A 761 -6.78 15.85 -4.79
CA LEU A 761 -7.85 14.91 -5.13
C LEU A 761 -8.52 15.27 -6.46
N ALA A 762 -8.79 16.56 -6.68
CA ALA A 762 -9.35 17.04 -7.94
C ALA A 762 -8.40 16.77 -9.12
N GLY A 763 -7.09 16.95 -8.92
CA GLY A 763 -6.07 16.67 -9.92
C GLY A 763 -5.98 15.19 -10.30
N VAL A 764 -5.95 14.28 -9.31
CA VAL A 764 -5.88 12.83 -9.55
C VAL A 764 -7.07 12.34 -10.40
N GLY A 765 -8.25 12.92 -10.21
CA GLY A 765 -9.43 12.57 -11.00
C GLY A 765 -9.36 12.89 -12.48
N LEU A 766 -8.70 14.00 -12.82
CA LEU A 766 -8.55 14.43 -14.20
C LEU A 766 -7.48 13.60 -14.94
N ALA A 767 -6.48 13.08 -14.23
CA ALA A 767 -5.50 12.16 -14.83
C ALA A 767 -6.10 10.79 -15.23
N GLY A 768 -7.18 10.36 -14.56
CA GLY A 768 -7.88 9.11 -14.84
C GLY A 768 -9.06 9.22 -15.82
N SER A 769 -9.43 10.43 -16.28
CA SER A 769 -10.60 10.62 -17.14
C SER A 769 -10.24 10.51 -18.62
N THR A 770 -11.09 9.82 -19.39
CA THR A 770 -10.95 9.63 -20.85
C THR A 770 -11.04 10.92 -21.65
N VAL A 771 -11.48 12.02 -21.03
CA VAL A 771 -11.62 13.36 -21.63
C VAL A 771 -10.27 14.04 -21.85
N VAL A 772 -9.30 13.85 -20.95
CA VAL A 772 -7.92 14.36 -21.11
C VAL A 772 -7.16 13.61 -22.22
N ALA A 773 -7.56 12.37 -22.52
CA ALA A 773 -6.98 11.57 -23.59
C ALA A 773 -7.57 11.85 -24.99
N ALA A 774 -8.66 12.63 -25.10
CA ALA A 774 -9.49 12.71 -26.32
C ALA A 774 -9.64 14.11 -26.95
N GLY A 775 -9.07 15.20 -26.40
CA GLY A 775 -9.24 16.53 -27.01
C GLY A 775 -8.39 17.66 -26.44
N ASP A 776 -8.22 18.71 -27.26
CA ASP A 776 -7.36 19.90 -27.15
C ASP A 776 -7.60 20.77 -25.89
N GLN A 777 -7.20 20.28 -24.72
CA GLN A 777 -7.03 21.09 -23.51
C GLN A 777 -5.68 20.78 -22.86
N SER A 778 -4.75 21.74 -22.93
CA SER A 778 -3.39 21.55 -22.38
C SER A 778 -3.41 21.41 -20.84
N PRO A 779 -2.51 20.59 -20.25
CA PRO A 779 -2.38 20.41 -18.79
C PRO A 779 -2.31 21.71 -17.98
N ASP A 780 -1.78 22.77 -18.58
CA ASP A 780 -1.62 24.11 -18.01
C ASP A 780 -2.97 24.81 -17.75
N ARG A 781 -3.90 24.62 -18.68
CA ARG A 781 -5.27 25.14 -18.55
C ARG A 781 -5.97 24.44 -17.39
N ILE A 782 -5.74 23.13 -17.25
CA ILE A 782 -6.28 22.29 -16.17
C ILE A 782 -5.72 22.74 -14.81
N ALA A 783 -4.40 22.87 -14.70
CA ALA A 783 -3.72 23.30 -13.47
C ALA A 783 -4.18 24.70 -13.04
N LYS A 784 -4.20 25.66 -13.97
CA LYS A 784 -4.69 27.03 -13.71
C LYS A 784 -6.12 27.03 -13.18
N VAL A 785 -7.03 26.32 -13.85
CA VAL A 785 -8.45 26.31 -13.50
C VAL A 785 -8.67 25.72 -12.09
N LEU A 786 -7.92 24.67 -11.72
CA LEU A 786 -7.96 24.10 -10.38
C LEU A 786 -7.37 25.05 -9.32
N VAL A 787 -6.26 25.72 -9.60
CA VAL A 787 -5.62 26.69 -8.69
C VAL A 787 -6.51 27.92 -8.46
N ASP A 788 -7.15 28.43 -9.51
CA ASP A 788 -8.11 29.54 -9.44
C ASP A 788 -9.35 29.14 -8.61
N ALA A 789 -9.89 27.94 -8.84
CA ALA A 789 -11.04 27.40 -8.09
C ALA A 789 -10.74 27.21 -6.60
N ALA A 790 -9.52 26.82 -6.25
CA ALA A 790 -9.07 26.73 -4.86
C ALA A 790 -8.81 28.10 -4.20
N GLY A 791 -8.93 29.21 -4.94
CA GLY A 791 -8.71 30.57 -4.45
C GLY A 791 -7.26 30.88 -4.07
N LEU A 792 -6.30 30.08 -4.55
CA LEU A 792 -4.88 30.19 -4.19
C LEU A 792 -4.15 31.29 -5.00
N ALA A 793 -4.67 31.68 -6.17
CA ALA A 793 -4.10 32.72 -7.02
C ALA A 793 -4.08 34.12 -6.38
N ASN A 794 -5.09 34.46 -5.56
CA ASN A 794 -5.26 35.81 -5.00
C ASN A 794 -4.19 36.20 -3.95
N ARG A 795 -3.42 35.24 -3.41
CA ARG A 795 -2.28 35.55 -2.53
C ARG A 795 -1.02 35.99 -3.25
N VAL A 796 -0.85 35.59 -4.51
CA VAL A 796 0.23 36.10 -5.36
C VAL A 796 0.04 37.61 -5.60
N THR A 797 -1.23 38.04 -5.66
CA THR A 797 -1.65 39.44 -5.81
C THR A 797 -1.41 40.25 -4.53
N GLU A 798 -1.81 39.76 -3.35
CA GLU A 798 -1.53 40.40 -2.04
C GLU A 798 -0.01 40.44 -1.74
N PHE A 799 0.74 39.40 -2.15
CA PHE A 799 2.20 39.34 -2.08
C PHE A 799 2.89 40.43 -2.92
N ARG A 800 2.39 40.73 -4.13
CA ARG A 800 2.94 41.82 -4.98
C ARG A 800 2.53 43.22 -4.51
N ILE A 801 1.32 43.38 -3.97
CA ILE A 801 0.84 44.65 -3.40
C ILE A 801 1.58 44.99 -2.09
N GLY A 802 1.90 43.99 -1.26
CA GLY A 802 2.67 44.18 -0.02
C GLY A 802 4.19 44.38 -0.22
N THR A 803 4.73 44.03 -1.40
CA THR A 803 6.18 44.16 -1.73
C THR A 803 6.50 45.32 -2.69
N GLY A 804 5.51 46.11 -3.09
CA GLY A 804 5.72 47.31 -3.93
C GLY A 804 6.04 47.03 -5.40
N ALA A 805 5.74 45.84 -5.93
CA ALA A 805 6.00 45.45 -7.31
C ALA A 805 4.85 45.84 -8.27
N VAL A 806 4.75 47.14 -8.57
CA VAL A 806 4.11 47.80 -9.75
C VAL A 806 2.57 47.90 -9.82
N ALA A 807 2.12 48.99 -10.46
CA ALA A 807 0.81 49.64 -10.47
C ALA A 807 -0.28 49.03 -11.38
N ASP A 808 -1.50 49.44 -11.05
CA ASP A 808 -2.88 48.94 -11.28
C ASP A 808 -3.40 48.52 -12.67
N GLU A 809 -2.66 48.52 -13.77
CA GLU A 809 -3.30 48.33 -15.10
C GLU A 809 -2.65 47.25 -15.97
N GLY A 810 -3.18 46.02 -15.89
CA GLY A 810 -2.79 44.92 -16.79
C GLY A 810 -3.07 43.48 -16.31
N ALA A 811 -3.74 43.30 -15.17
CA ALA A 811 -3.71 42.08 -14.35
C ALA A 811 -4.38 40.80 -14.91
N ALA A 812 -5.06 40.82 -16.06
CA ALA A 812 -5.84 39.67 -16.55
C ALA A 812 -5.11 38.72 -17.53
N LYS A 813 -3.90 39.07 -18.03
CA LYS A 813 -3.25 38.35 -19.14
C LYS A 813 -2.06 37.46 -18.78
N ILE A 814 -1.71 37.31 -17.49
CA ILE A 814 -0.47 36.65 -17.05
C ILE A 814 -0.77 35.41 -16.19
N VAL A 815 -1.50 34.43 -16.74
CA VAL A 815 -1.68 33.14 -16.04
C VAL A 815 -1.54 31.92 -16.98
N GLY A 816 -1.09 32.10 -18.22
CA GLY A 816 -0.92 31.01 -19.19
C GLY A 816 0.53 30.65 -19.47
N GLY A 817 1.25 30.06 -18.50
CA GLY A 817 2.57 29.44 -18.72
C GLY A 817 2.46 27.92 -18.67
N LYS A 818 3.07 27.22 -19.63
CA LYS A 818 2.85 25.77 -19.86
C LYS A 818 3.77 24.89 -19.00
N VAL A 819 3.20 23.95 -18.23
CA VAL A 819 3.87 22.86 -17.52
C VAL A 819 3.14 21.55 -17.86
N ALA A 820 3.68 20.81 -18.83
CA ALA A 820 3.12 19.55 -19.30
C ALA A 820 3.93 18.36 -18.74
N GLY A 821 3.55 17.90 -17.56
CA GLY A 821 4.08 16.65 -16.99
C GLY A 821 3.33 16.26 -15.73
N ARG A 822 2.43 15.25 -15.84
CA ARG A 822 1.69 14.57 -14.75
C ARG A 822 1.05 15.48 -13.69
N VAL A 823 -0.29 15.57 -13.74
CA VAL A 823 -1.18 16.27 -12.79
C VAL A 823 -0.89 16.02 -11.29
N LEU A 824 -0.19 14.92 -10.96
CA LEU A 824 0.35 14.61 -9.63
C LEU A 824 1.33 15.66 -9.08
N GLY A 825 1.98 16.44 -9.94
CA GLY A 825 2.86 17.51 -9.51
C GLY A 825 2.12 18.67 -8.84
N ALA A 826 1.04 19.17 -9.47
CA ALA A 826 0.32 20.37 -9.00
C ALA A 826 -0.15 20.24 -7.53
N VAL A 827 -0.34 19.01 -7.08
CA VAL A 827 -0.64 18.61 -5.70
C VAL A 827 0.38 19.13 -4.68
N ALA A 828 1.68 19.03 -4.97
CA ALA A 828 2.73 19.50 -4.06
C ALA A 828 2.86 21.04 -4.07
N SER A 829 2.62 21.68 -5.22
CA SER A 829 2.75 23.15 -5.37
C SER A 829 1.86 23.91 -4.39
N GLY A 830 0.62 23.43 -4.16
CA GLY A 830 -0.32 24.06 -3.24
C GLY A 830 0.22 24.14 -1.81
N PHE A 831 0.94 23.12 -1.34
CA PHE A 831 1.44 23.05 0.04
C PHE A 831 2.71 23.89 0.27
N ASP A 832 3.58 24.03 -0.73
CA ASP A 832 4.83 24.78 -0.60
C ASP A 832 4.62 26.31 -0.75
N PHE A 833 3.67 26.75 -1.59
CA PHE A 833 3.23 28.17 -1.64
C PHE A 833 2.61 28.65 -0.32
N ILE A 834 2.00 27.73 0.41
CA ILE A 834 1.34 27.93 1.69
C ILE A 834 2.36 28.21 2.81
N ALA A 835 3.49 27.49 2.79
CA ALA A 835 4.60 27.69 3.73
C ALA A 835 5.35 28.99 3.43
N ALA A 836 5.56 29.30 2.15
CA ALA A 836 6.17 30.54 1.69
C ALA A 836 5.35 31.79 2.06
N GLY A 837 4.05 31.83 1.74
CA GLY A 837 3.19 32.98 2.03
C GLY A 837 2.99 33.26 3.54
N ARG A 838 3.18 32.25 4.40
CA ARG A 838 3.12 32.41 5.85
C ARG A 838 4.38 33.06 6.42
N ALA A 839 5.55 32.64 5.94
CA ALA A 839 6.83 33.21 6.37
C ALA A 839 6.91 34.73 6.07
N PHE A 840 6.41 35.17 4.91
CA PHE A 840 6.31 36.61 4.61
C PHE A 840 5.23 37.34 5.40
N GLY A 841 4.09 36.70 5.67
CA GLY A 841 2.99 37.31 6.43
C GLY A 841 3.32 37.53 7.92
N GLU A 842 4.26 36.77 8.48
CA GLU A 842 4.74 36.88 9.85
C GLU A 842 5.97 37.84 10.00
N GLY A 843 6.40 38.49 8.91
CA GLY A 843 7.52 39.45 8.92
C GLY A 843 8.92 38.82 8.91
N ASP A 844 9.01 37.51 8.70
CA ASP A 844 10.28 36.77 8.66
C ASP A 844 10.84 36.76 7.23
N GLY A 845 11.59 37.82 6.89
CA GLY A 845 12.22 38.00 5.58
C GLY A 845 13.26 36.92 5.23
N VAL A 846 13.86 36.24 6.22
CA VAL A 846 14.86 35.18 6.01
C VAL A 846 14.19 33.83 5.74
N SER A 847 13.06 33.53 6.40
CA SER A 847 12.25 32.35 6.09
C SER A 847 11.41 32.54 4.83
N GLY A 848 10.93 33.75 4.57
CA GLY A 848 10.36 34.14 3.28
C GLY A 848 11.39 33.97 2.17
N THR A 849 12.67 34.21 2.47
CA THR A 849 13.80 33.91 1.59
C THR A 849 14.10 32.41 1.48
N LEU A 850 14.04 31.65 2.57
CA LEU A 850 14.24 30.19 2.52
C LEU A 850 13.13 29.44 1.77
N TYR A 851 11.91 29.99 1.79
CA TYR A 851 10.75 29.46 1.08
C TYR A 851 10.46 30.16 -0.25
N ALA A 852 11.09 31.31 -0.53
CA ALA A 852 10.85 32.07 -1.75
C ALA A 852 11.94 33.06 -2.22
N ALA A 853 13.17 33.12 -1.71
CA ALA A 853 14.17 34.05 -2.24
C ALA A 853 15.56 33.42 -2.46
N GLY A 854 16.34 33.87 -3.45
CA GLY A 854 16.04 34.86 -4.50
C GLY A 854 15.77 34.18 -5.83
N GLY A 855 14.75 34.61 -6.58
CA GLY A 855 14.55 34.35 -8.03
C GLY A 855 14.49 32.91 -8.56
N VAL A 856 14.90 31.91 -7.78
CA VAL A 856 15.27 30.56 -8.25
C VAL A 856 14.80 29.47 -7.27
N GLY A 857 14.67 29.76 -5.96
CA GLY A 857 14.13 28.81 -4.98
C GLY A 857 12.65 28.40 -5.21
N GLY A 858 11.85 29.28 -5.83
CA GLY A 858 10.48 28.96 -6.27
C GLY A 858 10.46 27.98 -7.45
N VAL A 859 11.51 27.94 -8.27
CA VAL A 859 11.63 27.02 -9.39
C VAL A 859 11.86 25.59 -8.89
N MET A 860 12.76 25.38 -7.92
CA MET A 860 13.03 24.04 -7.39
C MET A 860 11.83 23.34 -6.73
N THR A 861 10.97 24.11 -6.04
CA THR A 861 9.75 23.59 -5.43
C THR A 861 8.62 23.41 -6.46
N SER A 862 8.51 24.29 -7.47
CA SER A 862 7.55 24.11 -8.58
C SER A 862 7.88 22.93 -9.51
N VAL A 863 9.18 22.59 -9.67
CA VAL A 863 9.65 21.43 -10.45
C VAL A 863 9.42 20.11 -9.69
N ALA A 864 9.55 20.12 -8.36
CA ALA A 864 9.08 19.02 -7.49
C ALA A 864 7.57 18.79 -7.65
N ALA A 865 6.83 19.88 -7.77
CA ALA A 865 5.42 19.92 -8.07
C ALA A 865 5.07 19.75 -9.56
N ALA A 866 5.92 19.12 -10.36
CA ALA A 866 5.57 18.65 -11.71
C ALA A 866 5.84 17.14 -11.89
N GLY A 867 6.16 16.41 -10.81
CA GLY A 867 6.47 14.97 -10.91
C GLY A 867 7.71 14.66 -11.76
N VAL A 868 8.54 15.67 -12.01
CA VAL A 868 9.74 15.68 -12.85
C VAL A 868 10.83 14.77 -12.26
N TRP A 869 10.82 14.51 -10.96
CA TRP A 869 11.78 13.63 -10.30
C TRP A 869 11.39 12.15 -10.33
N GLY A 870 10.62 11.69 -11.31
CA GLY A 870 10.24 10.27 -11.46
C GLY A 870 11.30 9.39 -12.14
N GLY A 871 12.37 10.01 -12.66
CA GLY A 871 13.45 9.35 -13.40
C GLY A 871 14.62 8.84 -12.53
N PRO A 872 15.73 8.38 -13.16
CA PRO A 872 16.89 7.82 -12.48
C PRO A 872 17.55 8.75 -11.43
N VAL A 873 17.35 10.07 -11.56
CA VAL A 873 17.91 11.10 -10.68
C VAL A 873 16.94 11.63 -9.62
N ALA A 874 15.81 10.94 -9.40
CA ALA A 874 14.80 11.27 -8.38
C ALA A 874 15.37 11.63 -7.01
N TRP A 875 16.39 10.87 -6.60
CA TRP A 875 17.04 10.97 -5.31
C TRP A 875 17.75 12.32 -5.10
N ALA A 876 18.33 12.89 -6.17
CA ALA A 876 19.04 14.17 -6.13
C ALA A 876 18.08 15.36 -5.99
N GLY A 877 16.88 15.29 -6.57
CA GLY A 877 15.84 16.31 -6.38
C GLY A 877 15.34 16.38 -4.93
N ILE A 878 15.04 15.23 -4.33
CA ILE A 878 14.66 15.12 -2.91
C ILE A 878 15.76 15.72 -2.01
N ALA A 879 17.04 15.51 -2.38
CA ALA A 879 18.20 16.03 -1.67
C ALA A 879 18.18 17.55 -1.55
N LEU A 880 18.04 18.23 -2.68
CA LEU A 880 18.16 19.68 -2.78
C LEU A 880 17.01 20.38 -2.05
N ILE A 881 15.80 19.84 -2.15
CA ILE A 881 14.61 20.34 -1.42
C ILE A 881 14.81 20.18 0.09
N GLY A 882 15.35 19.05 0.54
CA GLY A 882 15.58 18.82 1.96
C GLY A 882 16.61 19.78 2.56
N ILE A 883 17.73 20.01 1.86
CA ILE A 883 18.84 20.84 2.35
C ILE A 883 18.44 22.32 2.39
N SER A 884 17.75 22.81 1.35
CA SER A 884 17.23 24.19 1.29
C SER A 884 16.14 24.42 2.33
N ALA A 885 15.19 23.48 2.47
CA ALA A 885 14.14 23.57 3.49
C ALA A 885 14.73 23.54 4.92
N ALA A 886 15.85 22.86 5.14
CA ALA A 886 16.56 22.87 6.41
C ALA A 886 17.45 24.11 6.62
N GLY A 887 17.68 24.96 5.62
CA GLY A 887 18.57 26.12 5.74
C GLY A 887 20.05 25.78 5.87
N LEU A 888 20.46 24.56 5.49
CA LEU A 888 21.83 24.09 5.63
C LEU A 888 22.78 24.64 4.55
N MET A 889 22.26 25.18 3.44
CA MET A 889 23.10 25.78 2.37
C MET A 889 23.77 27.10 2.80
N VAL A 890 23.17 27.86 3.74
CA VAL A 890 23.73 29.12 4.25
C VAL A 890 25.09 28.93 4.94
N TRP A 891 25.37 27.73 5.46
CA TRP A 891 26.63 27.45 6.16
C TRP A 891 27.89 27.46 5.28
N GLN A 892 27.75 27.35 3.94
CA GLN A 892 28.88 27.16 3.03
C GLN A 892 29.16 28.33 2.08
N HIS A 893 28.27 29.32 1.99
CA HIS A 893 28.31 30.33 0.93
C HIS A 893 29.58 31.19 0.93
N HIS A 894 30.26 31.35 2.08
CA HIS A 894 31.42 32.23 2.21
C HIS A 894 32.79 31.58 1.90
N LYS A 895 32.87 30.34 1.40
CA LYS A 895 34.16 29.61 1.33
C LYS A 895 34.71 29.29 -0.06
N GLN A 896 34.00 29.56 -1.16
CA GLN A 896 34.43 29.10 -2.49
C GLN A 896 34.13 30.10 -3.62
N VAL A 897 34.79 31.27 -3.57
CA VAL A 897 34.59 32.43 -4.45
C VAL A 897 34.85 32.16 -5.95
N THR A 898 35.59 31.11 -6.30
CA THR A 898 35.93 30.78 -7.70
C THR A 898 35.63 29.32 -8.10
N ALA A 899 35.02 28.51 -7.23
CA ALA A 899 34.96 27.06 -7.43
C ALA A 899 34.08 26.60 -8.62
N HIS A 900 33.26 27.49 -9.17
CA HIS A 900 32.36 27.19 -10.29
C HIS A 900 32.70 27.97 -11.57
N GLU A 901 33.90 28.56 -11.62
CA GLU A 901 34.49 29.03 -12.87
C GLU A 901 34.85 27.83 -13.76
N PHE A 902 34.84 28.03 -15.09
CA PHE A 902 34.98 26.95 -16.07
C PHE A 902 36.21 26.05 -15.86
N ASP A 903 37.36 26.66 -15.56
CA ASP A 903 38.62 25.94 -15.37
C ASP A 903 38.69 25.22 -14.01
N ASN A 904 37.88 25.64 -13.03
CA ASN A 904 37.89 25.12 -11.66
C ASN A 904 36.89 23.96 -11.45
N ASP A 905 35.78 23.93 -12.20
CA ASP A 905 34.76 22.87 -12.11
C ASP A 905 34.79 21.85 -13.27
N GLY A 906 35.77 21.97 -14.17
CA GLY A 906 35.89 21.12 -15.36
C GLY A 906 34.75 21.33 -16.37
N GLY A 907 34.21 22.55 -16.43
CA GLY A 907 33.12 22.98 -17.30
C GLY A 907 31.73 22.47 -16.89
N ALA A 908 31.54 22.05 -15.64
CA ALA A 908 30.26 21.56 -15.15
C ALA A 908 29.17 22.65 -15.21
N SER A 909 29.50 23.86 -14.76
CA SER A 909 28.60 25.02 -14.82
C SER A 909 28.25 25.41 -16.25
N ALA A 910 29.23 25.40 -17.16
CA ALA A 910 28.96 25.73 -18.55
C ALA A 910 28.05 24.69 -19.22
N ARG A 911 28.25 23.40 -18.96
CA ARG A 911 27.32 22.35 -19.42
C ARG A 911 25.93 22.51 -18.82
N PHE A 912 25.84 22.90 -17.55
CA PHE A 912 24.55 23.17 -16.90
C PHE A 912 23.81 24.33 -17.58
N ILE A 913 24.48 25.49 -17.77
CA ILE A 913 23.94 26.67 -18.47
C ILE A 913 23.49 26.34 -19.89
N GLN A 914 24.18 25.45 -20.61
CA GLN A 914 23.81 25.06 -21.98
C GLN A 914 22.40 24.47 -22.08
N HIS A 915 21.82 23.96 -20.99
CA HIS A 915 20.43 23.45 -20.97
C HIS A 915 19.37 24.56 -21.03
N ILE A 916 19.72 25.81 -20.72
CA ILE A 916 18.82 26.96 -20.85
C ILE A 916 18.41 27.12 -22.32
N GLY A 917 17.12 26.97 -22.61
CA GLY A 917 16.56 27.07 -23.97
C GLY A 917 16.73 25.84 -24.86
N GLN A 918 17.26 24.72 -24.34
CA GLN A 918 17.30 23.47 -25.11
C GLN A 918 15.90 22.91 -25.35
N ASP A 919 15.68 22.38 -26.54
CA ASP A 919 14.54 21.52 -26.84
C ASP A 919 14.74 20.08 -26.30
N ALA A 920 13.74 19.22 -26.50
CA ALA A 920 13.78 17.82 -26.07
C ALA A 920 14.97 17.04 -26.67
N ASP A 921 15.36 17.36 -27.90
CA ASP A 921 16.50 16.77 -28.61
C ASP A 921 17.85 17.35 -28.16
N GLY A 922 17.86 18.34 -27.26
CA GLY A 922 19.05 18.98 -26.73
C GLY A 922 19.63 20.08 -27.63
N LYS A 923 18.86 20.63 -28.58
CA LYS A 923 19.31 21.66 -29.50
C LYS A 923 18.87 23.05 -29.08
N GLY A 924 19.69 24.04 -29.47
CA GLY A 924 19.32 25.45 -29.44
C GLY A 924 19.34 26.13 -28.06
N GLY A 925 20.02 25.53 -27.08
CA GLY A 925 20.31 26.21 -25.82
C GLY A 925 21.39 27.28 -25.94
N VAL A 926 21.81 27.82 -24.79
CA VAL A 926 22.97 28.72 -24.72
C VAL A 926 24.20 28.02 -25.31
N SER A 927 24.89 28.71 -26.23
CA SER A 927 26.05 28.18 -26.93
C SER A 927 27.21 27.94 -25.96
N GLU A 928 28.11 27.02 -26.28
CA GLU A 928 29.25 26.72 -25.41
C GLU A 928 30.14 27.95 -25.15
N ALA A 929 30.36 28.79 -26.17
CA ALA A 929 31.13 30.01 -26.03
C ALA A 929 30.46 31.02 -25.09
N ALA A 930 29.14 31.18 -25.19
CA ALA A 930 28.39 32.04 -24.29
C ALA A 930 28.31 31.46 -22.87
N ALA A 931 28.08 30.15 -22.73
CA ALA A 931 28.05 29.47 -21.44
C ALA A 931 29.39 29.63 -20.70
N ARG A 932 30.52 29.43 -21.36
CA ARG A 932 31.86 29.69 -20.81
C ARG A 932 32.06 31.13 -20.36
N ALA A 933 31.56 32.09 -21.13
CA ALA A 933 31.64 33.49 -20.73
C ALA A 933 30.77 33.80 -19.51
N LEU A 934 29.67 33.08 -19.29
CA LEU A 934 28.73 33.32 -18.20
C LEU A 934 29.05 32.56 -16.90
N THR A 935 30.03 31.64 -16.91
CA THR A 935 30.43 30.87 -15.72
C THR A 935 31.37 31.61 -14.77
N ASP A 936 32.06 32.65 -15.23
CA ASP A 936 32.94 33.40 -14.34
C ASP A 936 32.12 34.07 -13.24
N GLN A 937 32.67 34.11 -12.03
CA GLN A 937 32.00 34.66 -10.85
C GLN A 937 32.52 36.05 -10.50
N SER A 938 31.74 36.78 -9.71
CA SER A 938 32.20 38.05 -9.13
C SER A 938 33.28 37.82 -8.06
N GLY A 939 33.92 38.89 -7.59
CA GLY A 939 34.94 38.82 -6.54
C GLY A 939 34.43 38.28 -5.20
N GLU A 940 33.10 38.22 -5.03
CA GLU A 940 32.41 37.65 -3.86
C GLU A 940 31.70 36.31 -4.18
N GLY A 941 31.87 35.77 -5.40
CA GLY A 941 31.36 34.45 -5.78
C GLY A 941 29.94 34.44 -6.36
N TYR A 942 29.42 35.58 -6.84
CA TYR A 942 28.09 35.65 -7.45
C TYR A 942 28.11 35.27 -8.93
N SER A 943 27.11 34.50 -9.38
CA SER A 943 26.83 34.29 -10.80
C SER A 943 26.10 35.50 -11.40
N VAL A 944 26.42 35.86 -12.64
CA VAL A 944 25.71 36.91 -13.39
C VAL A 944 24.32 36.47 -13.89
N VAL A 945 24.07 35.16 -14.03
CA VAL A 945 22.86 34.63 -14.67
C VAL A 945 21.55 35.07 -13.98
N PRO A 946 21.44 35.06 -12.64
CA PRO A 946 20.27 35.62 -11.95
C PRO A 946 19.97 37.08 -12.31
N LEU A 947 21.02 37.90 -12.51
CA LEU A 947 20.85 39.30 -12.90
C LEU A 947 20.43 39.45 -14.37
N LEU A 948 20.88 38.56 -15.24
CA LEU A 948 20.39 38.48 -16.63
C LEU A 948 18.92 38.07 -16.70
N ASN A 949 18.50 37.12 -15.86
CA ASN A 949 17.09 36.76 -15.74
C ASN A 949 16.26 37.97 -15.30
N ARG A 950 16.74 38.69 -14.28
CA ARG A 950 16.09 39.91 -13.79
C ARG A 950 15.99 40.98 -14.87
N TYR A 951 17.04 41.15 -15.67
CA TYR A 951 17.01 42.07 -16.81
C TYR A 951 15.95 41.65 -17.84
N ALA A 952 15.88 40.36 -18.20
CA ALA A 952 14.85 39.84 -19.11
C ALA A 952 13.42 40.06 -18.57
N GLU A 953 13.19 39.77 -17.29
CA GLU A 953 11.90 40.01 -16.62
C GLU A 953 11.49 41.48 -16.68
N LEU A 954 12.41 42.39 -16.36
CA LEU A 954 12.16 43.84 -16.40
C LEU A 954 11.94 44.36 -17.82
N LYS A 955 12.45 43.65 -18.83
CA LYS A 955 12.18 43.90 -20.26
C LYS A 955 10.86 43.28 -20.72
N GLY A 956 10.14 42.57 -19.84
CA GLY A 956 8.82 42.01 -20.09
C GLY A 956 8.82 40.55 -20.53
N LEU A 957 9.97 39.89 -20.56
CA LEU A 957 10.06 38.47 -20.92
C LEU A 957 9.68 37.58 -19.75
N LYS A 958 9.01 36.47 -20.07
CA LYS A 958 8.71 35.36 -19.17
C LYS A 958 9.54 34.16 -19.56
N LEU A 959 10.59 33.87 -18.81
CA LEU A 959 11.55 32.82 -19.15
C LEU A 959 10.96 31.41 -19.01
N GLU A 960 9.81 31.27 -18.35
CA GLU A 960 9.01 30.05 -18.33
C GLU A 960 8.24 29.80 -19.65
N ASP A 961 8.09 30.80 -20.51
CA ASP A 961 7.50 30.65 -21.85
C ASP A 961 8.61 30.25 -22.84
N PRO A 962 8.57 29.05 -23.44
CA PRO A 962 9.64 28.59 -24.33
C PRO A 962 9.93 29.53 -25.51
N ALA A 963 8.93 30.25 -26.02
CA ALA A 963 9.12 31.17 -27.14
C ALA A 963 9.84 32.45 -26.70
N GLN A 964 9.57 32.94 -25.49
CA GLN A 964 10.23 34.12 -24.92
C GLN A 964 11.62 33.76 -24.36
N GLN A 965 11.75 32.60 -23.72
CA GLN A 965 13.04 32.03 -23.35
C GLN A 965 13.95 31.87 -24.58
N ARG A 966 13.38 31.47 -25.73
CA ARG A 966 14.15 31.36 -26.96
C ARG A 966 14.68 32.71 -27.44
N LYS A 967 13.90 33.79 -27.36
CA LYS A 967 14.39 35.15 -27.67
C LYS A 967 15.55 35.54 -26.76
N PHE A 968 15.46 35.23 -25.47
CA PHE A 968 16.51 35.49 -24.50
C PHE A 968 17.81 34.73 -24.84
N VAL A 969 17.70 33.43 -25.16
CA VAL A 969 18.84 32.60 -25.53
C VAL A 969 19.45 33.00 -26.87
N ASP A 970 18.62 33.33 -27.87
CA ASP A 970 19.09 33.82 -29.16
C ASP A 970 19.82 35.16 -29.01
N TRP A 971 19.37 36.05 -28.10
CA TRP A 971 20.07 37.29 -27.77
C TRP A 971 21.43 37.01 -27.11
N ILE A 972 21.50 36.14 -26.10
CA ILE A 972 22.77 35.74 -25.47
C ILE A 972 23.74 35.19 -26.52
N ASN A 973 23.27 34.33 -27.41
CA ASN A 973 24.09 33.69 -28.45
C ASN A 973 24.55 34.63 -29.57
N GLN A 974 23.93 35.80 -29.72
CA GLN A 974 24.36 36.83 -30.67
C GLN A 974 25.53 37.69 -30.17
N LEU A 975 25.74 37.72 -28.85
CA LEU A 975 26.84 38.48 -28.25
C LEU A 975 28.17 37.74 -28.42
N SER A 976 29.22 38.46 -28.83
CA SER A 976 30.55 37.85 -28.89
C SER A 976 31.07 37.52 -27.48
N PRO A 977 31.99 36.56 -27.32
CA PRO A 977 32.56 36.23 -26.00
C PRO A 977 33.16 37.44 -25.27
N GLN A 978 33.77 38.37 -26.02
CA GLN A 978 34.31 39.62 -25.45
C GLN A 978 33.20 40.55 -24.95
N GLN A 979 32.11 40.69 -25.70
CA GLN A 979 30.96 41.51 -25.30
C GLN A 979 30.26 40.92 -24.07
N LEU A 980 30.09 39.59 -24.02
CA LEU A 980 29.54 38.89 -22.85
C LEU A 980 30.44 39.06 -21.62
N GLY A 981 31.76 38.89 -21.78
CA GLY A 981 32.71 39.07 -20.68
C GLY A 981 32.68 40.49 -20.10
N GLN A 982 32.73 41.51 -20.96
CA GLN A 982 32.65 42.90 -20.51
C GLN A 982 31.31 43.22 -19.85
N MET A 983 30.18 42.81 -20.46
CA MET A 983 28.86 43.00 -19.86
C MET A 983 28.78 42.35 -18.46
N ARG A 984 29.25 41.10 -18.36
CA ARG A 984 29.29 40.34 -17.12
C ARG A 984 30.12 41.05 -16.06
N ASP A 985 31.33 41.49 -16.36
CA ASP A 985 32.23 42.11 -15.38
C ASP A 985 31.64 43.41 -14.80
N HIS A 986 30.94 44.20 -15.62
CA HIS A 986 30.16 45.34 -15.12
C HIS A 986 28.99 44.90 -14.23
N MET A 987 28.27 43.84 -14.60
CA MET A 987 27.18 43.29 -13.79
C MET A 987 27.65 42.66 -12.48
N HIS A 988 28.85 42.06 -12.43
CA HIS A 988 29.47 41.56 -11.21
C HIS A 988 29.67 42.67 -10.17
N ARG A 989 30.11 43.86 -10.61
CA ARG A 989 30.19 45.02 -9.71
C ARG A 989 28.85 45.44 -9.14
N THR A 990 27.75 45.24 -9.88
CA THR A 990 26.40 45.42 -9.33
C THR A 990 26.12 44.39 -8.26
N LEU A 991 26.37 43.11 -8.54
CA LEU A 991 26.13 42.01 -7.60
C LEU A 991 26.96 42.16 -6.32
N ASP A 992 28.24 42.51 -6.41
CA ASP A 992 29.10 42.75 -5.25
C ASP A 992 28.58 43.92 -4.40
N LYS A 993 28.07 44.99 -5.04
CA LYS A 993 27.50 46.14 -4.34
C LYS A 993 26.16 45.81 -3.66
N THR A 994 25.39 44.89 -4.23
CA THR A 994 24.05 44.52 -3.74
C THR A 994 24.05 43.23 -2.91
N ASP A 995 25.21 42.66 -2.58
CA ASP A 995 25.32 41.37 -1.87
C ASP A 995 24.54 40.25 -2.59
N GLY A 996 24.58 40.25 -3.93
CA GLY A 996 23.85 39.32 -4.79
C GLY A 996 22.35 39.58 -4.93
N ASP A 997 21.78 40.60 -4.27
CA ASP A 997 20.35 40.92 -4.35
C ASP A 997 19.97 41.60 -5.68
N VAL A 998 19.67 40.78 -6.68
CA VAL A 998 19.20 41.22 -8.00
C VAL A 998 17.88 42.01 -7.93
N GLY A 999 17.11 41.90 -6.84
CA GLY A 999 15.87 42.64 -6.64
C GLY A 999 16.08 44.15 -6.53
N GLN A 1000 17.31 44.59 -6.23
CA GLN A 1000 17.69 46.00 -6.19
C GLN A 1000 17.83 46.63 -7.59
N VAL A 1001 17.97 45.80 -8.64
CA VAL A 1001 17.95 46.28 -10.02
C VAL A 1001 16.51 46.54 -10.47
N LYS A 1002 16.26 47.78 -10.91
CA LYS A 1002 14.93 48.29 -11.27
C LYS A 1002 14.82 48.57 -12.77
N ALA A 1003 13.61 48.84 -13.26
CA ALA A 1003 13.42 49.25 -14.65
C ALA A 1003 14.18 50.56 -14.96
N THR A 1004 14.04 51.56 -14.10
CA THR A 1004 14.68 52.88 -14.21
C THR A 1004 15.17 53.38 -12.85
N GLN A 1005 16.17 54.26 -12.86
CA GLN A 1005 16.63 55.05 -11.71
C GLN A 1005 16.76 56.53 -12.06
N SER A 1006 16.77 57.38 -11.04
CA SER A 1006 16.85 58.83 -11.20
C SER A 1006 18.15 59.32 -11.87
N ASN A 1007 19.21 58.53 -11.79
CA ASN A 1007 20.54 58.85 -12.34
C ASN A 1007 20.84 58.13 -13.67
N ASP A 1008 19.86 57.51 -14.34
CA ASP A 1008 20.09 56.75 -15.57
C ASP A 1008 20.73 57.59 -16.70
N GLY A 1009 20.39 58.88 -16.77
CA GLY A 1009 20.93 59.79 -17.79
C GLY A 1009 22.43 60.08 -17.59
N ASP A 1010 22.85 60.20 -16.33
CA ASP A 1010 24.20 60.61 -15.94
C ASP A 1010 25.16 59.42 -15.69
N TRP A 1011 24.63 58.19 -15.66
CA TRP A 1011 25.43 56.99 -15.45
C TRP A 1011 26.28 56.68 -16.68
N GLU A 1012 27.60 56.57 -16.51
CA GLU A 1012 28.51 56.10 -17.57
C GLU A 1012 29.13 54.74 -17.19
N PRO A 1013 29.34 53.82 -18.15
CA PRO A 1013 29.99 52.53 -17.90
C PRO A 1013 31.38 52.69 -17.27
N THR A 1014 32.11 53.73 -17.67
CA THR A 1014 33.44 54.04 -17.16
C THR A 1014 33.50 55.52 -16.81
N THR A 1015 33.99 55.85 -15.61
CA THR A 1015 34.19 57.22 -15.17
C THR A 1015 35.66 57.47 -14.91
N GLU A 1016 36.18 58.60 -15.41
CA GLU A 1016 37.53 59.05 -15.12
C GLU A 1016 37.55 59.72 -13.74
N VAL A 1017 38.35 59.20 -12.82
CA VAL A 1017 38.54 59.73 -11.46
C VAL A 1017 39.96 60.28 -11.37
N SER A 1018 40.09 61.58 -11.10
CA SER A 1018 41.38 62.20 -10.85
C SER A 1018 41.92 61.78 -9.47
N THR A 1019 43.12 61.20 -9.46
CA THR A 1019 43.87 60.84 -8.26
C THR A 1019 45.16 61.66 -8.17
N GLU A 1020 45.82 61.67 -7.01
CA GLU A 1020 47.09 62.40 -6.82
C GLU A 1020 48.22 61.94 -7.76
N SER A 1021 48.12 60.73 -8.33
CA SER A 1021 49.08 60.15 -9.28
C SER A 1021 48.64 60.18 -10.75
N GLY A 1022 47.49 60.81 -11.06
CA GLY A 1022 46.92 60.91 -12.41
C GLY A 1022 45.45 60.46 -12.48
N SER A 1023 44.90 60.40 -13.69
CA SER A 1023 43.53 59.90 -13.91
C SER A 1023 43.48 58.38 -13.91
N VAL A 1024 42.53 57.81 -13.17
CA VAL A 1024 42.21 56.37 -13.19
C VAL A 1024 40.79 56.20 -13.70
N PHE A 1025 40.59 55.27 -14.63
CA PHE A 1025 39.27 54.92 -15.12
C PHE A 1025 38.65 53.85 -14.20
N VAL A 1026 37.49 54.17 -13.63
CA VAL A 1026 36.71 53.26 -12.78
C VAL A 1026 35.53 52.73 -13.57
N GLU A 1027 35.40 51.42 -13.62
CA GLU A 1027 34.26 50.75 -14.25
C GLU A 1027 33.08 50.68 -13.27
N ASN A 1028 31.89 51.10 -13.71
CA ASN A 1028 30.69 51.18 -12.89
C ASN A 1028 29.74 50.01 -13.16
N GLY A 1029 29.06 49.51 -12.12
CA GLY A 1029 27.99 48.52 -12.26
C GLY A 1029 26.63 49.17 -12.57
N PRO A 1030 25.84 48.63 -13.52
CA PRO A 1030 24.51 49.15 -13.82
C PRO A 1030 23.47 48.68 -12.78
N THR A 1031 22.62 49.58 -12.31
CA THR A 1031 21.55 49.31 -11.31
C THR A 1031 20.14 49.46 -11.88
N SER A 1032 20.00 49.66 -13.19
CA SER A 1032 18.72 49.72 -13.89
C SER A 1032 18.77 49.10 -15.29
N THR A 1033 17.62 48.74 -15.87
CA THR A 1033 17.58 48.26 -17.26
C THR A 1033 18.04 49.31 -18.27
N ALA A 1034 17.80 50.60 -18.00
CA ALA A 1034 18.28 51.68 -18.86
C ALA A 1034 19.81 51.79 -18.86
N GLN A 1035 20.45 51.58 -17.71
CA GLN A 1035 21.91 51.53 -17.59
C GLN A 1035 22.50 50.28 -18.26
N ILE A 1036 21.85 49.13 -18.12
CA ILE A 1036 22.25 47.89 -18.84
C ILE A 1036 22.15 48.11 -20.36
N ASP A 1037 21.07 48.73 -20.85
CA ASP A 1037 20.93 49.05 -22.27
C ASP A 1037 22.01 50.04 -22.74
N LYS A 1038 22.37 51.04 -21.91
CA LYS A 1038 23.44 52.00 -22.20
C LYS A 1038 24.81 51.32 -22.27
N LEU A 1039 25.10 50.39 -21.35
CA LEU A 1039 26.28 49.54 -21.36
C LEU A 1039 26.35 48.70 -22.65
N LEU A 1040 25.29 47.98 -23.00
CA LEU A 1040 25.27 47.16 -24.21
C LEU A 1040 25.58 47.99 -25.47
N ARG A 1041 25.02 49.20 -25.57
CA ARG A 1041 25.32 50.13 -26.68
C ARG A 1041 26.78 50.58 -26.69
N SER A 1042 27.40 50.85 -25.53
CA SER A 1042 28.82 51.24 -25.47
C SER A 1042 29.75 50.10 -25.88
N LEU A 1043 29.33 48.85 -25.70
CA LEU A 1043 30.05 47.65 -26.13
C LEU A 1043 29.78 47.28 -27.62
N GLY A 1044 28.99 48.08 -28.35
CA GLY A 1044 28.55 47.76 -29.71
C GLY A 1044 27.67 46.50 -29.78
N ALA A 1045 27.02 46.14 -28.68
CA ALA A 1045 26.18 44.95 -28.55
C ALA A 1045 24.69 45.27 -28.75
N PRO A 1046 23.89 44.35 -29.31
CA PRO A 1046 22.45 44.51 -29.39
C PRO A 1046 21.80 44.46 -27.99
N THR A 1047 20.80 45.30 -27.75
CA THR A 1047 19.98 45.24 -26.52
C THR A 1047 18.93 44.14 -26.62
N LEU A 1048 18.55 43.54 -25.50
CA LEU A 1048 17.44 42.59 -25.46
C LEU A 1048 16.13 43.29 -25.83
N ALA A 1049 15.41 42.75 -26.80
CA ALA A 1049 14.08 43.25 -27.18
C ALA A 1049 13.02 42.67 -26.23
N GLY A 1050 12.11 43.53 -25.75
CA GLY A 1050 10.98 43.15 -24.89
C GLY A 1050 9.88 42.38 -25.61
#